data_AF-A0A2E6VQ87-F1
#
_entry.id   AF-A0A2E6VQ87-F1
#
_cell.length_a   1.000
_cell.length_b   1.000
_cell.length_c   1.000
_cell.angle_alpha   90.00
_cell.angle_beta   90.00
_cell.angle_gamma   90.00
#
_symmetry.space_group_name_H-M   'P 1'
#
loop_
_entity.id
_entity.type
_entity.pdbx_description
1 polymer ?
#
loop_
_entity_poly.entity_id
_entity_poly.type
_entity_poly.pdbx_seq_one_letter_code
_entity_poly.pdbx_strand_id
1 'polypeptide(L)'
;MSQCDPEPPGPNPADFESSCVYCHQYTPEALAEVAHPWAPLSCVDCHGGNRDAFTQEEAHIAKPQAVTSTYRHLATEELNNLNMDYLRFANPGDLRVAEISCGSKNPQSIVGVTGCHQGIVETTQRSVMSTFTGHYNIPRFLAGLQGREAAVGAVSLESQTDDQPMGTVMSIEPLLGPEPDSSDVGFVMDTYLVQACPKCHANAPGPNDAYGNYRSSGCTSCHMVYNDDGISRSLLQNISNPNNTDGQSPHPQTHQLTSAIPVAQCVHCHYQGARIGLMYQGKREAGGFKAQDEDGFPIDEAAPRPNHATYEGRAMFVNNRPSDFYIEYEDDDNDGLEDTPADLHHTAGLVCADCHIGSDVHGDGYLYSTGKFQAKIRCESCHGTVRETIQPNDEGFFTNSAGEPIKALYENEGKIYLRGKLSGKDHVVKQVKESLDNYPTWTNLQNAMGVNEDGYSHTDDIECHTCHTGWRQSCLGCHVTVGKGYRSRTPNYQTGTNELNYFEGERFFSSVKDIFLGMNHRGKISTVCPSEQMFISMKEKTDEGAATVMDMQVRRTATGKLGFGWQPNHPHTTQLVAQPCTLCHLKEDGSNEKAVKGVYGFGTGEFMLRDGEGQAYDLTQILDENGDPIVDFAHEGTGAVPPDVIQRAMEITVP
;
A
#
# COMPACT_ATOMS: atom_id res chain seq x y z
N MET A 1 -11.39 23.92 9.27
CA MET A 1 -10.17 24.03 8.44
C MET A 1 -10.12 25.28 7.54
N SER A 2 -11.08 26.22 7.61
CA SER A 2 -11.18 27.33 6.64
C SER A 2 -10.23 28.53 6.85
N GLN A 3 -9.16 28.40 7.64
CA GLN A 3 -8.29 29.54 7.98
C GLN A 3 -6.90 29.53 7.33
N CYS A 4 -6.50 28.45 6.64
CA CYS A 4 -5.13 28.29 6.14
C CYS A 4 -5.04 28.18 4.60
N ASP A 5 -6.10 28.57 3.87
CA ASP A 5 -6.11 28.74 2.40
C ASP A 5 -6.20 30.24 1.95
N PRO A 6 -5.36 31.19 2.44
CA PRO A 6 -5.12 32.42 1.68
C PRO A 6 -4.05 32.18 0.60
N GLU A 7 -3.96 33.09 -0.38
CA GLU A 7 -2.84 33.15 -1.34
C GLU A 7 -1.49 32.95 -0.62
N PRO A 8 -0.51 32.26 -1.25
CA PRO A 8 0.74 31.89 -0.60
C PRO A 8 1.38 33.15 0.00
N PRO A 9 1.47 33.26 1.34
CA PRO A 9 2.18 34.37 1.94
C PRO A 9 3.63 34.27 1.47
N GLY A 10 4.21 35.39 1.03
CA GLY A 10 5.65 35.46 0.79
C GLY A 10 6.45 34.98 2.01
N PRO A 11 7.75 34.69 1.85
CA PRO A 11 8.59 34.15 2.92
C PRO A 11 8.49 35.00 4.20
N ASN A 12 8.51 34.34 5.36
CA ASN A 12 8.40 35.04 6.64
C ASN A 12 9.58 36.01 6.79
N PRO A 13 9.35 37.33 6.98
CA PRO A 13 10.43 38.30 7.22
C PRO A 13 11.36 37.91 8.37
N ALA A 14 10.85 37.19 9.38
CA ALA A 14 11.62 36.73 10.52
C ALA A 14 12.66 35.65 10.18
N ASP A 15 12.53 34.94 9.05
CA ASP A 15 13.57 34.01 8.61
C ASP A 15 14.82 34.78 8.18
N PHE A 16 14.66 35.85 7.40
CA PHE A 16 15.77 36.66 6.89
C PHE A 16 16.63 37.32 7.99
N GLU A 17 16.10 37.46 9.21
CA GLU A 17 16.80 38.07 10.35
C GLU A 17 17.31 37.04 11.39
N SER A 18 17.03 35.74 11.20
CA SER A 18 17.45 34.70 12.16
C SER A 18 18.94 34.33 12.05
N SER A 19 19.55 33.91 13.16
CA SER A 19 20.93 33.42 13.15
C SER A 19 21.09 32.15 12.30
N CYS A 20 20.00 31.40 12.10
CA CYS A 20 19.97 30.20 11.26
C CYS A 20 20.35 30.52 9.80
N VAL A 21 19.78 31.58 9.22
CA VAL A 21 20.09 32.00 7.84
C VAL A 21 21.54 32.45 7.71
N TYR A 22 22.07 33.13 8.73
CA TYR A 22 23.46 33.55 8.78
C TYR A 22 24.42 32.35 8.83
N CYS A 23 24.22 31.41 9.75
CA CYS A 23 25.10 30.25 9.95
C CYS A 23 25.04 29.27 8.76
N HIS A 24 23.84 29.03 8.20
CA HIS A 24 23.66 28.14 7.04
C HIS A 24 23.90 28.81 5.69
N GLN A 25 24.21 30.12 5.68
CA GLN A 25 24.55 30.90 4.48
C GLN A 25 23.52 30.77 3.34
N TYR A 26 22.23 30.82 3.64
CA TYR A 26 21.22 30.73 2.58
C TYR A 26 21.29 31.93 1.66
N THR A 27 21.23 31.67 0.35
CA THR A 27 21.09 32.74 -0.63
C THR A 27 19.66 33.27 -0.64
N PRO A 28 19.40 34.51 -1.10
CA PRO A 28 18.05 35.01 -1.29
C PRO A 28 17.17 34.10 -2.18
N GLU A 29 17.77 33.47 -3.19
CA GLU A 29 17.09 32.47 -4.04
C GLU A 29 16.75 31.19 -3.28
N ALA A 30 17.61 30.74 -2.36
CA ALA A 30 17.36 29.58 -1.52
C ALA A 30 16.26 29.85 -0.48
N LEU A 31 16.15 31.09 0.01
CA LEU A 31 15.05 31.52 0.90
C LEU A 31 13.69 31.61 0.18
N ALA A 32 13.68 31.58 -1.16
CA ALA A 32 12.44 31.42 -1.92
C ALA A 32 11.90 29.97 -1.86
N GLU A 33 12.74 28.99 -1.51
CA GLU A 33 12.32 27.61 -1.20
C GLU A 33 11.70 27.56 0.20
N VAL A 34 10.51 28.17 0.34
CA VAL A 34 9.78 28.21 1.61
C VAL A 34 9.32 26.80 1.98
N ALA A 35 9.76 26.32 3.14
CA ALA A 35 9.45 24.98 3.63
C ALA A 35 7.95 24.71 3.75
N HIS A 36 7.18 25.71 4.17
CA HIS A 36 5.73 25.65 4.26
C HIS A 36 5.08 26.72 3.36
N PRO A 37 4.70 26.39 2.11
CA PRO A 37 4.22 27.37 1.13
C PRO A 37 2.96 28.15 1.52
N TRP A 38 2.22 27.64 2.51
CA TRP A 38 0.92 28.18 2.91
C TRP A 38 0.93 28.93 4.25
N ALA A 39 2.08 29.03 4.93
CA ALA A 39 2.15 29.68 6.24
C ALA A 39 3.55 30.27 6.50
N PRO A 40 3.65 31.49 7.05
CA PRO A 40 4.92 32.14 7.34
C PRO A 40 5.55 31.56 8.61
N LEU A 41 6.13 30.36 8.52
CA LEU A 41 6.80 29.66 9.62
C LEU A 41 8.30 29.85 9.57
N SER A 42 8.91 30.09 10.74
CA SER A 42 10.36 30.12 10.89
C SER A 42 10.96 28.73 11.09
N CYS A 43 12.28 28.60 10.92
CA CYS A 43 12.98 27.32 11.12
C CYS A 43 12.66 26.67 12.49
N VAL A 44 12.66 27.47 13.56
CA VAL A 44 12.43 26.99 14.93
C VAL A 44 10.96 26.74 15.26
N ASP A 45 10.02 27.27 14.45
CA ASP A 45 8.61 26.89 14.57
C ASP A 45 8.45 25.39 14.26
N CYS A 46 9.14 24.88 13.25
CA CYS A 46 9.12 23.46 12.93
C CYS A 46 10.12 22.67 13.80
N HIS A 47 11.40 23.01 13.72
CA HIS A 47 12.51 22.20 14.26
C HIS A 47 12.82 22.47 15.74
N GLY A 48 12.32 23.55 16.33
CA GLY A 48 12.75 24.01 17.64
C GLY A 48 14.19 24.52 17.65
N GLY A 49 14.87 24.44 18.79
CA GLY A 49 16.21 25.04 18.98
C GLY A 49 16.15 26.53 19.30
N ASN A 50 17.27 27.23 19.08
CA ASN A 50 17.42 28.65 19.41
C ASN A 50 17.84 29.48 18.18
N ARG A 51 16.91 30.30 17.68
CA ARG A 51 17.09 31.16 16.50
C ARG A 51 17.98 32.39 16.73
N ASP A 52 18.33 32.69 17.97
CA ASP A 52 19.11 33.87 18.36
C ASP A 52 20.58 33.50 18.65
N ALA A 53 20.93 32.21 18.60
CA ALA A 53 22.27 31.70 18.88
C ALA A 53 23.13 31.62 17.61
N PHE A 54 24.39 32.06 17.70
CA PHE A 54 25.32 32.09 16.56
C PHE A 54 26.36 30.95 16.59
N THR A 55 26.20 30.00 17.51
CA THR A 55 27.03 28.79 17.59
C THR A 55 26.16 27.55 17.44
N GLN A 56 26.71 26.49 16.84
CA GLN A 56 25.99 25.22 16.66
C GLN A 56 25.54 24.63 18.00
N GLU A 57 26.39 24.71 19.04
CA GLU A 57 26.12 24.16 20.37
C GLU A 57 24.94 24.84 21.07
N GLU A 58 24.77 26.14 20.87
CA GLU A 58 23.67 26.91 21.47
C GLU A 58 22.40 26.93 20.61
N ALA A 59 22.53 26.78 19.28
CA ALA A 59 21.42 26.83 18.34
C ALA A 59 20.73 25.47 18.13
N HIS A 60 21.51 24.39 18.00
CA HIS A 60 21.00 23.06 17.69
C HIS A 60 20.64 22.28 18.95
N ILE A 61 19.67 21.37 18.82
CA ILE A 61 19.44 20.34 19.84
C ILE A 61 20.48 19.23 19.66
N ALA A 62 21.25 18.95 20.72
CA ALA A 62 22.32 17.97 20.66
C ALA A 62 21.79 16.55 20.40
N LYS A 63 22.46 15.84 19.50
CA LYS A 63 22.21 14.42 19.25
C LYS A 63 22.55 13.60 20.51
N PRO A 64 21.63 12.77 21.04
CA PRO A 64 21.93 11.89 22.16
C PRO A 64 23.08 10.94 21.83
N GLN A 65 24.05 10.77 22.75
CA GLN A 65 25.24 9.93 22.54
C GLN A 65 24.90 8.46 22.22
N ALA A 66 23.78 7.95 22.74
CA ALA A 66 23.31 6.59 22.49
C ALA A 66 22.92 6.35 21.02
N VAL A 67 22.62 7.41 20.27
CA VAL A 67 22.22 7.33 18.86
C VAL A 67 23.48 7.39 18.01
N THR A 68 23.93 6.23 17.52
CA THR A 68 25.15 6.12 16.70
C THR A 68 24.88 6.32 15.21
N SER A 69 23.67 5.98 14.73
CA SER A 69 23.19 6.19 13.36
C SER A 69 22.45 7.52 13.17
N THR A 70 22.00 7.85 11.96
CA THR A 70 21.06 8.97 11.74
C THR A 70 19.63 8.53 12.07
N TYR A 71 18.70 9.47 12.32
CA TYR A 71 17.30 9.13 12.63
C TYR A 71 16.65 8.27 11.55
N ARG A 72 17.12 8.37 10.30
CA ARG A 72 16.61 7.67 9.10
C ARG A 72 16.85 6.16 9.11
N HIS A 73 17.62 5.66 10.07
CA HIS A 73 17.91 4.23 10.24
C HIS A 73 17.46 3.69 11.61
N LEU A 74 16.71 4.49 12.38
CA LEU A 74 16.18 4.04 13.66
C LEU A 74 14.88 3.27 13.46
N ALA A 75 14.74 2.18 14.19
CA ALA A 75 13.51 1.40 14.31
C ALA A 75 12.45 2.14 15.13
N THR A 76 11.20 1.67 15.07
CA THR A 76 10.07 2.30 15.78
C THR A 76 10.31 2.43 17.28
N GLU A 77 10.83 1.39 17.94
CA GLU A 77 11.11 1.42 19.38
C GLU A 77 12.28 2.34 19.75
N GLU A 78 13.29 2.44 18.88
CA GLU A 78 14.40 3.39 19.09
C GLU A 78 13.91 4.84 18.99
N LEU A 79 12.98 5.12 18.06
CA LEU A 79 12.33 6.43 17.94
C LEU A 79 11.42 6.75 19.13
N ASN A 80 10.70 5.75 19.66
CA ASN A 80 9.85 5.90 20.86
C ASN A 80 10.67 6.35 22.09
N ASN A 81 11.92 5.90 22.18
CA ASN A 81 12.82 6.21 23.31
C ASN A 81 13.74 7.41 23.06
N LEU A 82 13.61 8.09 21.91
CA LEU A 82 14.44 9.21 21.55
C LEU A 82 14.02 10.49 22.31
N ASN A 83 14.98 11.37 22.62
CA ASN A 83 14.64 12.69 23.15
C ASN A 83 13.76 13.45 22.14
N MET A 84 12.58 13.89 22.58
CA MET A 84 11.57 14.47 21.69
C MET A 84 11.99 15.81 21.09
N ASP A 85 12.78 16.63 21.81
CA ASP A 85 13.31 17.88 21.25
C ASP A 85 14.28 17.58 20.10
N TYR A 86 15.14 16.57 20.25
CA TYR A 86 16.03 16.12 19.18
C TYR A 86 15.26 15.47 18.03
N LEU A 87 14.23 14.66 18.32
CA LEU A 87 13.39 14.06 17.28
C LEU A 87 12.68 15.13 16.46
N ARG A 88 12.08 16.14 17.11
CA ARG A 88 11.50 17.31 16.45
C ARG A 88 12.53 18.07 15.63
N PHE A 89 13.71 18.30 16.19
CA PHE A 89 14.80 18.96 15.49
C PHE A 89 15.24 18.21 14.23
N ALA A 90 15.32 16.88 14.29
CA ALA A 90 15.73 16.04 13.17
C ALA A 90 14.61 15.81 12.13
N ASN A 91 13.38 15.58 12.58
CA ASN A 91 12.20 15.40 11.75
C ASN A 91 10.95 15.98 12.46
N PRO A 92 10.57 17.23 12.16
CA PRO A 92 9.38 17.82 12.74
C PRO A 92 8.09 17.15 12.25
N GLY A 93 8.12 16.35 11.18
CA GLY A 93 6.96 15.61 10.70
C GLY A 93 6.67 14.31 11.43
N ASP A 94 7.55 13.82 12.31
CA ASP A 94 7.36 12.52 12.98
C ASP A 94 6.10 12.56 13.88
N LEU A 95 5.27 11.51 13.84
CA LEU A 95 3.98 11.51 14.53
C LEU A 95 4.07 11.61 16.05
N ARG A 96 5.24 11.33 16.64
CA ARG A 96 5.51 11.49 18.08
C ARG A 96 5.64 12.96 18.50
N VAL A 97 6.00 13.83 17.57
CA VAL A 97 6.23 15.28 17.80
C VAL A 97 5.34 16.16 16.92
N ALA A 98 4.57 15.57 16.01
CA ALA A 98 3.71 16.28 15.07
C ALA A 98 2.71 17.23 15.76
N GLU A 99 2.29 16.94 17.00
CA GLU A 99 1.40 17.81 17.76
C GLU A 99 2.00 19.18 18.12
N ILE A 100 3.33 19.26 18.25
CA ILE A 100 4.07 20.49 18.59
C ILE A 100 4.76 21.13 17.39
N SER A 101 4.71 20.53 16.20
CA SER A 101 5.29 21.09 14.96
C SER A 101 4.21 21.45 13.95
N CYS A 102 3.34 20.50 13.58
CA CYS A 102 2.23 20.68 12.66
C CYS A 102 0.91 21.00 13.39
N GLY A 103 0.77 20.47 14.60
CA GLY A 103 -0.36 20.66 15.51
C GLY A 103 -0.25 21.93 16.35
N SER A 104 -1.17 22.06 17.30
CA SER A 104 -1.48 23.33 17.99
C SER A 104 -0.71 23.56 19.30
N LYS A 105 0.13 22.61 19.70
CA LYS A 105 0.79 22.64 21.02
C LYS A 105 2.16 23.31 21.00
N ASN A 106 2.58 23.88 19.88
CA ASN A 106 3.91 24.45 19.73
C ASN A 106 4.10 25.73 20.57
N PRO A 107 5.00 25.74 21.57
CA PRO A 107 5.26 26.94 22.36
C PRO A 107 6.11 27.99 21.62
N GLN A 108 6.81 27.59 20.57
CA GLN A 108 7.69 28.46 19.78
C GLN A 108 6.95 29.11 18.60
N SER A 109 5.70 28.68 18.35
CA SER A 109 4.86 29.23 17.29
C SER A 109 4.81 30.75 17.38
N ILE A 110 5.03 31.41 16.25
CA ILE A 110 4.45 32.73 16.04
C ILE A 110 2.95 32.60 16.31
N VAL A 111 2.41 33.45 17.20
CA VAL A 111 1.03 33.36 17.71
C VAL A 111 0.05 33.20 16.53
N GLY A 112 -0.58 32.02 16.44
CA GLY A 112 -1.60 31.71 15.43
C GLY A 112 -1.12 31.08 14.12
N VAL A 113 0.17 30.73 13.95
CA VAL A 113 0.70 30.20 12.67
C VAL A 113 0.91 28.67 12.66
N THR A 114 1.40 28.04 13.74
CA THR A 114 1.35 26.57 13.88
C THR A 114 0.09 26.15 14.63
N GLY A 115 -0.53 25.02 14.25
CA GLY A 115 -1.78 24.56 14.87
C GLY A 115 -2.97 24.32 13.95
N CYS A 116 -2.87 24.64 12.66
CA CYS A 116 -3.95 24.42 11.69
C CYS A 116 -4.37 22.94 11.57
N HIS A 117 -3.48 21.99 11.87
CA HIS A 117 -3.65 20.58 11.50
C HIS A 117 -3.86 19.63 12.69
N GLN A 118 -4.16 20.13 13.88
CA GLN A 118 -4.30 19.29 15.09
C GLN A 118 -5.22 18.07 14.87
N GLY A 119 -6.38 18.26 14.23
CA GLY A 119 -7.29 17.15 13.92
C GLY A 119 -6.68 16.12 12.95
N ILE A 120 -5.92 16.56 11.94
CA ILE A 120 -5.24 15.64 11.01
C ILE A 120 -4.14 14.86 11.73
N VAL A 121 -3.39 15.51 12.63
CA VAL A 121 -2.36 14.84 13.43
C VAL A 121 -2.99 13.71 14.25
N GLU A 122 -4.12 13.97 14.90
CA GLU A 122 -4.83 13.00 15.73
C GLU A 122 -5.42 11.83 14.92
N THR A 123 -6.01 12.09 13.75
CA THR A 123 -6.53 11.02 12.90
C THR A 123 -5.41 10.20 12.27
N THR A 124 -4.34 10.86 11.82
CA THR A 124 -3.23 10.21 11.08
C THR A 124 -2.52 9.20 11.96
N GLN A 125 -2.36 9.49 13.26
CA GLN A 125 -1.78 8.53 14.22
C GLN A 125 -2.53 7.18 14.24
N ARG A 126 -3.84 7.17 13.96
CA ARG A 126 -4.70 5.98 13.98
C ARG A 126 -4.95 5.37 12.60
N SER A 127 -4.47 6.01 11.54
CA SER A 127 -4.67 5.51 10.19
C SER A 127 -3.82 4.26 9.93
N VAL A 128 -4.30 3.38 9.05
CA VAL A 128 -3.58 2.16 8.68
C VAL A 128 -2.21 2.42 8.03
N MET A 129 -2.00 3.63 7.48
CA MET A 129 -0.70 4.05 6.96
C MET A 129 0.33 4.23 8.09
N SER A 130 -0.13 4.66 9.26
CA SER A 130 0.71 4.87 10.44
C SER A 130 0.85 3.62 11.28
N THR A 131 -0.26 2.91 11.51
CA THR A 131 -0.31 1.78 12.44
C THR A 131 0.09 0.46 11.82
N PHE A 132 0.05 0.34 10.49
CA PHE A 132 0.22 -0.92 9.78
C PHE A 132 -0.79 -2.01 10.17
N THR A 133 -1.88 -1.63 10.84
CA THR A 133 -2.91 -2.56 11.31
C THR A 133 -3.51 -3.35 10.15
N GLY A 134 -3.75 -4.64 10.38
CA GLY A 134 -4.30 -5.56 9.39
C GLY A 134 -3.25 -6.28 8.55
N HIS A 135 -2.03 -5.75 8.38
CA HIS A 135 -0.98 -6.45 7.63
C HIS A 135 -0.35 -7.59 8.43
N TYR A 136 -0.10 -7.45 9.73
CA TYR A 136 0.31 -8.56 10.59
C TYR A 136 -0.81 -9.57 10.86
N ASN A 137 -2.07 -9.10 10.77
CA ASN A 137 -3.24 -9.89 11.09
C ASN A 137 -3.45 -11.06 10.12
N ILE A 138 -3.32 -10.80 8.82
CA ILE A 138 -3.47 -11.82 7.77
C ILE A 138 -2.57 -13.05 8.02
N PRO A 139 -1.25 -12.91 8.17
CA PRO A 139 -0.36 -14.05 8.36
C PRO A 139 -0.61 -14.80 9.65
N ARG A 140 -0.88 -14.08 10.74
CA ARG A 140 -1.13 -14.69 12.04
C ARG A 140 -2.48 -15.41 12.07
N PHE A 141 -3.52 -14.84 11.46
CA PHE A 141 -4.83 -15.48 11.30
C PHE A 141 -4.71 -16.78 10.48
N LEU A 142 -4.01 -16.73 9.35
CA LEU A 142 -3.81 -17.89 8.46
C LEU A 142 -2.96 -18.99 9.10
N ALA A 143 -2.18 -18.66 10.12
CA ALA A 143 -1.42 -19.59 10.94
C ALA A 143 -2.17 -20.04 12.23
N GLY A 144 -3.41 -19.62 12.43
CA GLY A 144 -4.20 -19.96 13.61
C GLY A 144 -3.71 -19.30 14.92
N LEU A 145 -2.89 -18.25 14.82
CA LEU A 145 -2.27 -17.57 15.95
C LEU A 145 -3.13 -16.43 16.52
N GLN A 146 -4.15 -15.99 15.77
CA GLN A 146 -5.11 -14.98 16.22
C GLN A 146 -6.45 -15.05 15.47
N GLY A 147 -7.44 -14.31 15.96
CA GLY A 147 -8.73 -14.09 15.29
C GLY A 147 -8.63 -13.14 14.08
N ARG A 148 -9.79 -12.77 13.50
CA ARG A 148 -9.84 -11.84 12.36
C ARG A 148 -9.55 -10.40 12.74
N GLU A 149 -9.82 -10.03 13.99
CA GLU A 149 -9.54 -8.72 14.53
C GLU A 149 -8.05 -8.56 14.80
N ALA A 150 -7.50 -7.44 14.33
CA ALA A 150 -6.10 -7.13 14.51
C ALA A 150 -5.82 -6.79 15.98
N ALA A 151 -5.05 -7.66 16.64
CA ALA A 151 -4.48 -7.39 17.96
C ALA A 151 -3.11 -6.69 17.87
N VAL A 152 -2.50 -6.68 16.69
CA VAL A 152 -1.09 -6.35 16.48
C VAL A 152 -0.92 -5.33 15.35
N GLY A 153 -0.08 -4.33 15.59
CA GLY A 153 0.32 -3.29 14.65
C GLY A 153 1.81 -2.97 14.74
N ALA A 154 2.20 -1.83 14.19
CA ALA A 154 3.56 -1.28 14.31
C ALA A 154 3.75 -0.40 15.56
N VAL A 155 2.66 0.00 16.21
CA VAL A 155 2.65 0.88 17.38
C VAL A 155 1.64 0.38 18.41
N SER A 156 1.77 0.81 19.65
CA SER A 156 0.76 0.62 20.69
C SER A 156 -0.22 1.79 20.67
N LEU A 157 -1.51 1.50 20.51
CA LEU A 157 -2.57 2.51 20.49
C LEU A 157 -3.89 1.95 21.04
N GLU A 158 -4.63 2.82 21.72
CA GLU A 158 -6.01 2.58 22.17
C GLU A 158 -7.00 3.47 21.42
N SER A 159 -8.19 2.93 21.19
CA SER A 159 -9.34 3.70 20.72
C SER A 159 -9.66 4.84 21.68
N GLN A 160 -10.22 5.93 21.13
CA GLN A 160 -10.68 7.08 21.90
C GLN A 160 -12.17 7.03 22.25
N THR A 161 -12.87 6.00 21.77
CA THR A 161 -14.32 5.85 21.93
C THR A 161 -14.69 4.38 22.06
N ASP A 162 -15.74 4.11 22.84
CA ASP A 162 -16.38 2.80 22.95
C ASP A 162 -17.39 2.55 21.80
N ASP A 163 -17.85 3.61 21.13
CA ASP A 163 -18.70 3.51 19.95
C ASP A 163 -17.85 3.25 18.70
N GLN A 164 -17.91 2.01 18.23
CA GLN A 164 -17.00 1.46 17.23
C GLN A 164 -17.73 1.12 15.94
N PRO A 165 -17.38 1.78 14.82
CA PRO A 165 -17.81 1.35 13.49
C PRO A 165 -17.37 -0.09 13.20
N MET A 166 -18.06 -0.73 12.26
CA MET A 166 -17.68 -2.07 11.79
C MET A 166 -16.20 -2.12 11.37
N GLY A 167 -15.51 -3.18 11.81
CA GLY A 167 -14.13 -3.44 11.44
C GLY A 167 -13.07 -2.64 12.20
N THR A 168 -13.45 -1.94 13.27
CA THR A 168 -12.49 -1.30 14.19
C THR A 168 -12.13 -2.21 15.37
N VAL A 169 -11.03 -1.87 16.06
CA VAL A 169 -10.53 -2.58 17.24
C VAL A 169 -10.29 -1.61 18.38
N MET A 170 -10.40 -2.10 19.62
CA MET A 170 -10.22 -1.27 20.82
C MET A 170 -8.77 -0.91 21.10
N SER A 171 -7.83 -1.79 20.77
CA SER A 171 -6.41 -1.54 20.92
C SER A 171 -5.58 -2.44 20.02
N ILE A 172 -4.33 -2.02 19.80
CA ILE A 172 -3.30 -2.80 19.11
C ILE A 172 -1.99 -2.66 19.88
N GLU A 173 -1.15 -3.69 19.81
CA GLU A 173 0.21 -3.67 20.35
C GLU A 173 1.27 -3.93 19.27
N PRO A 174 2.51 -3.45 19.43
CA PRO A 174 3.57 -3.71 18.47
C PRO A 174 4.00 -5.18 18.49
N LEU A 175 4.25 -5.77 17.30
CA LEU A 175 4.90 -7.08 17.23
C LEU A 175 6.41 -6.93 17.48
N LEU A 176 6.87 -7.33 18.66
CA LEU A 176 8.29 -7.20 19.01
C LEU A 176 9.14 -8.36 18.51
N GLY A 177 8.54 -9.52 18.23
CA GLY A 177 9.24 -10.73 17.80
C GLY A 177 8.51 -11.98 18.28
N PRO A 178 9.06 -13.17 18.04
CA PRO A 178 8.50 -14.41 18.57
C PRO A 178 8.65 -14.49 20.10
N GLU A 179 7.59 -14.90 20.79
CA GLU A 179 7.64 -15.18 22.23
C GLU A 179 8.47 -16.45 22.52
N PRO A 180 9.19 -16.54 23.65
CA PRO A 180 10.04 -17.69 23.99
C PRO A 180 9.32 -19.05 24.03
N ASP A 181 8.03 -19.06 24.34
CA ASP A 181 7.17 -20.24 24.46
C ASP A 181 6.17 -20.38 23.28
N SER A 182 6.37 -19.63 22.20
CA SER A 182 5.56 -19.77 20.99
C SER A 182 5.69 -21.17 20.37
N SER A 183 4.61 -21.62 19.71
CA SER A 183 4.65 -22.83 18.89
C SER A 183 5.67 -22.67 17.75
N ASP A 184 6.16 -23.77 17.18
CA ASP A 184 7.14 -23.67 16.06
C ASP A 184 6.60 -22.83 14.88
N VAL A 185 5.30 -22.96 14.58
CA VAL A 185 4.64 -22.11 13.59
C VAL A 185 4.63 -20.65 14.04
N GLY A 186 4.25 -20.36 15.29
CA GLY A 186 4.27 -19.01 15.84
C GLY A 186 5.66 -18.38 15.79
N PHE A 187 6.68 -19.15 16.13
CA PHE A 187 8.07 -18.75 16.09
C PHE A 187 8.52 -18.38 14.68
N VAL A 188 8.26 -19.24 13.68
CA VAL A 188 8.59 -18.97 12.28
C VAL A 188 7.87 -17.72 11.79
N MET A 189 6.58 -17.63 12.06
CA MET A 189 5.73 -16.54 11.61
C MET A 189 6.21 -15.20 12.17
N ASP A 190 6.38 -15.10 13.48
CA ASP A 190 6.73 -13.82 14.11
C ASP A 190 8.17 -13.39 13.82
N THR A 191 9.09 -14.34 13.67
CA THR A 191 10.46 -14.06 13.17
C THR A 191 10.41 -13.44 11.77
N TYR A 192 9.65 -14.03 10.87
CA TYR A 192 9.48 -13.52 9.50
C TYR A 192 8.85 -12.12 9.51
N LEU A 193 7.77 -11.95 10.27
CA LEU A 193 6.97 -10.72 10.23
C LEU A 193 7.75 -9.49 10.70
N VAL A 194 8.51 -9.57 11.79
CA VAL A 194 9.26 -8.41 12.31
C VAL A 194 10.47 -8.02 11.46
N GLN A 195 10.97 -8.94 10.62
CA GLN A 195 12.10 -8.68 9.72
C GLN A 195 11.65 -8.29 8.31
N ALA A 196 10.49 -8.74 7.85
CA ALA A 196 10.01 -8.48 6.49
C ALA A 196 9.07 -7.28 6.40
N CYS A 197 8.17 -7.09 7.37
CA CYS A 197 6.96 -6.28 7.18
C CYS A 197 6.98 -4.83 7.75
N PRO A 198 7.68 -4.45 8.84
CA PRO A 198 7.58 -3.09 9.41
C PRO A 198 8.22 -1.99 8.55
N LYS A 199 8.68 -2.31 7.34
CA LYS A 199 9.44 -1.39 6.48
C LYS A 199 8.61 -0.27 5.86
N CYS A 200 7.28 -0.38 5.87
CA CYS A 200 6.41 0.42 5.00
C CYS A 200 5.55 1.48 5.71
N HIS A 201 5.39 1.42 7.03
CA HIS A 201 4.46 2.31 7.74
C HIS A 201 5.07 3.69 8.03
N ALA A 202 4.21 4.69 8.22
CA ALA A 202 4.61 6.09 8.41
C ALA A 202 5.29 6.34 9.76
N ASN A 203 5.06 5.51 10.79
CA ASN A 203 5.71 5.68 12.11
C ASN A 203 7.23 5.41 12.16
N ALA A 204 7.83 4.97 11.04
CA ALA A 204 9.27 4.77 10.90
C ALA A 204 9.73 5.21 9.50
N PRO A 205 11.00 5.62 9.32
CA PRO A 205 11.51 6.11 8.04
C PRO A 205 11.74 4.99 7.00
N GLY A 206 11.45 3.73 7.35
CA GLY A 206 11.69 2.58 6.48
C GLY A 206 13.17 2.21 6.41
N PRO A 207 13.56 1.34 5.46
CA PRO A 207 14.90 0.79 5.43
C PRO A 207 15.96 1.78 4.91
N ASN A 208 15.59 2.73 4.04
CA ASN A 208 16.49 3.74 3.46
C ASN A 208 17.82 3.16 2.93
N ASP A 209 17.77 1.98 2.31
CA ASP A 209 18.92 1.14 2.00
C ASP A 209 19.18 0.96 0.48
N ALA A 210 18.27 1.45 -0.37
CA ALA A 210 18.36 1.35 -1.82
C ALA A 210 17.62 2.50 -2.51
N TYR A 211 17.89 2.68 -3.81
CA TYR A 211 17.14 3.65 -4.61
C TYR A 211 15.65 3.35 -4.58
N GLY A 212 14.79 4.37 -4.54
CA GLY A 212 13.33 4.19 -4.42
C GLY A 212 12.84 3.74 -3.03
N ASN A 213 13.71 3.44 -2.07
CA ASN A 213 13.30 3.19 -0.68
C ASN A 213 13.39 4.45 0.20
N TYR A 214 13.78 5.59 -0.37
CA TYR A 214 14.15 6.76 0.41
C TYR A 214 12.96 7.59 0.84
N ARG A 215 12.79 7.78 2.15
CA ARG A 215 11.70 8.58 2.72
C ARG A 215 11.98 8.96 4.17
N SER A 216 11.17 9.89 4.68
CA SER A 216 11.11 10.22 6.11
C SER A 216 10.03 9.40 6.84
N SER A 217 9.70 9.79 8.07
CA SER A 217 8.57 9.29 8.88
C SER A 217 7.51 10.38 9.12
N GLY A 218 6.32 9.94 9.49
CA GLY A 218 5.15 10.76 9.81
C GLY A 218 4.67 11.61 8.64
N CYS A 219 4.26 12.85 8.88
CA CYS A 219 3.74 13.74 7.85
C CYS A 219 4.74 13.94 6.70
N THR A 220 6.04 14.00 7.02
CA THR A 220 7.10 14.21 6.02
C THR A 220 7.45 12.95 5.22
N SER A 221 6.91 11.77 5.56
CA SER A 221 7.04 10.59 4.69
C SER A 221 6.28 10.74 3.36
N CYS A 222 5.27 11.62 3.33
CA CYS A 222 4.46 11.90 2.16
C CYS A 222 4.57 13.36 1.70
N HIS A 223 4.56 14.30 2.65
CA HIS A 223 4.54 15.73 2.33
C HIS A 223 5.92 16.32 2.01
N MET A 224 7.02 15.59 2.24
CA MET A 224 8.34 15.93 1.71
C MET A 224 8.78 14.86 0.73
N VAL A 225 8.86 15.22 -0.55
CA VAL A 225 9.12 14.27 -1.64
C VAL A 225 10.60 13.93 -1.70
N TYR A 226 10.89 12.64 -1.85
CA TYR A 226 12.22 12.13 -2.08
C TYR A 226 12.36 11.69 -3.53
N ASN A 227 13.57 11.82 -4.04
CA ASN A 227 13.94 11.24 -5.32
C ASN A 227 14.35 9.79 -5.13
N ASP A 228 14.18 8.98 -6.17
CA ASP A 228 14.65 7.61 -6.13
C ASP A 228 16.17 7.54 -5.91
N ASP A 229 16.94 8.52 -6.39
CA ASP A 229 18.38 8.65 -6.16
C ASP A 229 18.78 9.10 -4.73
N GLY A 230 17.82 9.59 -3.94
CA GLY A 230 18.04 10.14 -2.59
C GLY A 230 18.83 11.45 -2.57
N ILE A 231 19.11 12.03 -3.74
CA ILE A 231 19.90 13.25 -3.90
C ILE A 231 18.96 14.46 -3.82
N SER A 232 19.29 15.37 -2.91
CA SER A 232 18.58 16.63 -2.79
C SER A 232 18.93 17.56 -3.95
N ARG A 233 17.90 18.22 -4.47
CA ARG A 233 17.95 19.27 -5.48
C ARG A 233 17.63 20.64 -4.87
N SER A 234 17.60 20.70 -3.53
CA SER A 234 17.35 21.92 -2.77
C SER A 234 18.44 22.95 -3.01
N LEU A 235 18.02 24.22 -3.10
CA LEU A 235 18.94 25.36 -3.17
C LEU A 235 19.61 25.66 -1.81
N LEU A 236 19.19 24.98 -0.73
CA LEU A 236 19.80 25.06 0.59
C LEU A 236 21.12 24.24 0.64
N GLN A 237 22.12 24.67 -0.13
CA GLN A 237 23.38 23.93 -0.42
C GLN A 237 24.25 23.54 0.79
N ASN A 238 24.02 24.13 1.97
CA ASN A 238 24.72 23.75 3.20
C ASN A 238 23.94 22.75 4.07
N ILE A 239 22.74 22.34 3.63
CA ILE A 239 21.95 21.23 4.19
C ILE A 239 21.90 20.06 3.20
N SER A 240 21.97 20.33 1.90
CA SER A 240 22.06 19.31 0.86
C SER A 240 23.52 18.94 0.59
N ASN A 241 23.91 17.68 0.81
CA ASN A 241 25.08 17.11 0.13
C ASN A 241 24.63 16.72 -1.28
N PRO A 242 24.95 17.49 -2.33
CA PRO A 242 24.35 17.31 -3.65
C PRO A 242 24.90 16.09 -4.41
N ASN A 243 25.90 15.38 -3.87
CA ASN A 243 26.59 14.34 -4.60
C ASN A 243 26.43 12.93 -4.03
N ASN A 244 25.84 12.76 -2.83
CA ASN A 244 25.78 11.47 -2.11
C ASN A 244 27.14 10.70 -2.15
N THR A 245 28.26 11.43 -2.25
CA THR A 245 29.58 10.86 -2.60
C THR A 245 30.20 10.05 -1.48
N ASP A 246 29.62 10.12 -0.28
CA ASP A 246 30.23 9.62 0.95
C ASP A 246 29.34 8.61 1.69
N GLY A 247 28.23 8.16 1.08
CA GLY A 247 27.26 7.27 1.74
C GLY A 247 26.46 7.97 2.85
N GLN A 248 26.23 9.28 2.72
CA GLN A 248 25.40 10.03 3.68
C GLN A 248 23.92 9.69 3.50
N SER A 249 23.15 9.82 4.59
CA SER A 249 21.72 9.51 4.63
C SER A 249 20.92 10.25 3.55
N PRO A 250 19.89 9.63 2.98
CA PRO A 250 19.09 10.22 1.88
C PRO A 250 18.40 11.51 2.32
N HIS A 251 18.21 12.45 1.39
CA HIS A 251 17.56 13.75 1.64
C HIS A 251 16.38 13.97 0.70
N PRO A 252 15.37 14.76 1.12
CA PRO A 252 14.25 15.11 0.24
C PRO A 252 14.74 15.92 -0.96
N GLN A 253 13.98 15.84 -2.06
CA GLN A 253 14.24 16.55 -3.30
C GLN A 253 14.41 18.05 -3.06
N THR A 254 13.53 18.63 -2.24
CA THR A 254 13.59 20.02 -1.78
C THR A 254 13.16 20.04 -0.32
N HIS A 255 13.55 21.08 0.40
CA HIS A 255 13.02 21.39 1.72
C HIS A 255 11.70 22.14 1.54
N GLN A 256 10.69 21.51 0.96
CA GLN A 256 9.37 22.10 0.75
C GLN A 256 8.26 21.06 0.91
N LEU A 257 7.21 21.44 1.66
CA LEU A 257 6.01 20.63 1.81
C LEU A 257 5.13 20.71 0.55
N THR A 258 4.51 19.59 0.18
CA THR A 258 3.56 19.52 -0.94
C THR A 258 2.28 18.78 -0.56
N SER A 259 1.14 19.26 -1.05
CA SER A 259 -0.14 18.54 -1.04
C SER A 259 -0.39 17.78 -2.36
N ALA A 260 0.45 18.01 -3.37
CA ALA A 260 0.45 17.34 -4.66
C ALA A 260 1.51 16.23 -4.65
N ILE A 261 1.17 15.11 -4.01
CA ILE A 261 2.09 13.99 -3.78
C ILE A 261 2.18 13.15 -5.08
N PRO A 262 3.38 12.98 -5.66
CA PRO A 262 3.55 12.17 -6.87
C PRO A 262 3.44 10.67 -6.58
N VAL A 263 3.07 9.87 -7.59
CA VAL A 263 2.96 8.40 -7.49
C VAL A 263 4.26 7.77 -6.97
N ALA A 264 5.43 8.26 -7.40
CA ALA A 264 6.72 7.77 -6.95
C ALA A 264 6.87 7.77 -5.42
N GLN A 265 6.35 8.79 -4.72
CA GLN A 265 6.41 8.87 -3.26
C GLN A 265 5.56 7.76 -2.60
N CYS A 266 4.43 7.38 -3.20
CA CYS A 266 3.61 6.26 -2.74
C CYS A 266 4.31 4.92 -3.01
N VAL A 267 5.03 4.82 -4.13
CA VAL A 267 5.72 3.59 -4.56
C VAL A 267 6.90 3.26 -3.64
N HIS A 268 7.45 4.21 -2.87
CA HIS A 268 8.46 3.91 -1.83
C HIS A 268 7.96 2.94 -0.75
N CYS A 269 6.63 2.77 -0.61
CA CYS A 269 6.02 1.75 0.26
C CYS A 269 5.14 0.75 -0.50
N HIS A 270 4.42 1.20 -1.54
CA HIS A 270 3.42 0.40 -2.26
C HIS A 270 3.98 -0.40 -3.45
N TYR A 271 5.28 -0.72 -3.42
CA TYR A 271 5.95 -1.57 -4.41
C TYR A 271 5.93 -3.06 -4.05
N GLN A 272 5.75 -3.41 -2.77
CA GLN A 272 5.68 -4.78 -2.27
C GLN A 272 4.26 -5.15 -1.82
N GLY A 273 4.05 -6.44 -1.49
CA GLY A 273 2.74 -6.95 -1.07
C GLY A 273 1.74 -6.96 -2.22
N ALA A 274 0.72 -6.11 -2.17
CA ALA A 274 -0.28 -6.01 -3.23
C ALA A 274 0.22 -5.30 -4.50
N ARG A 275 1.41 -4.67 -4.49
CA ARG A 275 2.06 -4.02 -5.66
C ARG A 275 1.24 -2.94 -6.37
N ILE A 276 0.28 -2.33 -5.66
CA ILE A 276 -0.65 -1.38 -6.26
C ILE A 276 0.05 -0.20 -6.94
N GLY A 277 1.18 0.28 -6.39
CA GLY A 277 1.91 1.40 -6.97
C GLY A 277 2.55 1.04 -8.31
N LEU A 278 3.13 -0.16 -8.42
CA LEU A 278 3.74 -0.64 -9.66
C LEU A 278 2.68 -0.92 -10.73
N MET A 279 1.62 -1.63 -10.37
CA MET A 279 0.54 -1.99 -11.30
C MET A 279 -0.21 -0.76 -11.82
N TYR A 280 -0.42 0.26 -10.97
CA TYR A 280 -1.00 1.54 -11.41
C TYR A 280 -0.20 2.21 -12.54
N GLN A 281 1.12 2.01 -12.52
CA GLN A 281 2.05 2.52 -13.53
C GLN A 281 2.27 1.57 -14.71
N GLY A 282 1.60 0.40 -14.76
CA GLY A 282 1.84 -0.60 -15.81
C GLY A 282 3.18 -1.35 -15.63
N LYS A 283 3.64 -1.49 -14.39
CA LYS A 283 4.90 -2.18 -14.07
C LYS A 283 4.64 -3.47 -13.29
N ARG A 284 5.37 -4.53 -13.63
CA ARG A 284 5.32 -5.80 -12.88
C ARG A 284 6.70 -6.39 -12.60
N GLU A 285 6.78 -7.29 -11.63
CA GLU A 285 8.01 -8.00 -11.29
C GLU A 285 8.26 -9.17 -12.26
N ALA A 286 9.48 -9.32 -12.75
CA ALA A 286 9.94 -10.41 -13.61
C ALA A 286 10.60 -11.57 -12.85
N GLY A 287 11.15 -11.28 -11.66
CA GLY A 287 12.09 -12.17 -10.99
C GLY A 287 11.53 -12.87 -9.75
N GLY A 288 12.12 -14.03 -9.44
CA GLY A 288 11.79 -14.83 -8.26
C GLY A 288 10.66 -15.83 -8.50
N PHE A 289 10.47 -16.31 -9.73
CA PHE A 289 9.48 -17.32 -10.09
C PHE A 289 10.15 -18.47 -10.86
N LYS A 290 9.61 -19.69 -10.70
CA LYS A 290 10.09 -20.93 -11.29
C LYS A 290 9.26 -21.30 -12.52
N ALA A 291 9.91 -21.93 -13.50
CA ALA A 291 9.22 -22.58 -14.60
C ALA A 291 8.44 -23.81 -14.10
N GLN A 292 7.52 -24.30 -14.93
CA GLN A 292 6.63 -25.41 -14.63
C GLN A 292 6.90 -26.61 -15.54
N ASP A 293 6.70 -27.81 -15.02
CA ASP A 293 6.59 -29.02 -15.83
C ASP A 293 5.16 -29.18 -16.41
N GLU A 294 4.92 -30.28 -17.14
CA GLU A 294 3.63 -30.58 -17.77
C GLU A 294 2.49 -30.83 -16.76
N ASP A 295 2.83 -31.12 -15.50
CA ASP A 295 1.90 -31.36 -14.40
C ASP A 295 1.72 -30.12 -13.49
N GLY A 296 2.31 -28.98 -13.86
CA GLY A 296 2.19 -27.70 -13.14
C GLY A 296 3.09 -27.56 -11.92
N PHE A 297 4.03 -28.48 -11.68
CA PHE A 297 4.99 -28.42 -10.57
C PHE A 297 6.23 -27.60 -10.93
N PRO A 298 6.91 -26.99 -9.93
CA PRO A 298 8.06 -26.16 -10.22
C PRO A 298 9.28 -27.00 -10.58
N ILE A 299 10.04 -26.56 -11.59
CA ILE A 299 11.35 -27.11 -11.93
C ILE A 299 12.46 -26.14 -11.50
N ASP A 300 13.70 -26.64 -11.38
CA ASP A 300 14.88 -25.82 -11.01
C ASP A 300 15.40 -24.99 -12.20
N GLU A 301 14.47 -24.33 -12.88
CA GLU A 301 14.71 -23.39 -13.97
C GLU A 301 13.88 -22.12 -13.68
N ALA A 302 14.45 -20.95 -13.98
CA ALA A 302 13.71 -19.71 -13.86
C ALA A 302 12.58 -19.66 -14.89
N ALA A 303 11.42 -19.10 -14.51
CA ALA A 303 10.34 -18.86 -15.46
C ALA A 303 10.86 -18.02 -16.65
N PRO A 304 10.40 -18.29 -17.88
CA PRO A 304 10.74 -17.48 -19.05
C PRO A 304 10.53 -15.99 -18.74
N ARG A 305 11.56 -15.19 -19.01
CA ARG A 305 11.45 -13.73 -18.89
C ARG A 305 10.90 -13.18 -20.21
N PRO A 306 9.93 -12.26 -20.19
CA PRO A 306 9.43 -11.61 -21.40
C PRO A 306 10.53 -10.78 -22.07
N ASN A 307 10.30 -10.28 -23.28
CA ASN A 307 11.25 -9.42 -23.96
C ASN A 307 11.37 -8.06 -23.23
N HIS A 308 12.42 -7.87 -22.42
CA HIS A 308 12.58 -6.68 -21.59
C HIS A 308 12.91 -5.42 -22.39
N ALA A 309 12.19 -4.32 -22.14
CA ALA A 309 12.69 -2.97 -22.41
C ALA A 309 13.64 -2.56 -21.28
N THR A 310 14.95 -2.46 -21.56
CA THR A 310 15.91 -1.93 -20.58
C THR A 310 15.70 -0.42 -20.40
N TYR A 311 15.45 0.05 -19.18
CA TYR A 311 15.47 1.46 -18.85
C TYR A 311 16.90 2.03 -19.04
N GLU A 312 17.08 2.85 -20.09
CA GLU A 312 18.19 3.79 -20.37
C GLU A 312 19.60 3.48 -19.79
N GLY A 313 20.08 2.25 -19.88
CA GLY A 313 21.49 1.90 -19.72
C GLY A 313 22.14 2.20 -18.35
N ARG A 314 21.36 2.51 -17.31
CA ARG A 314 21.86 2.60 -15.92
C ARG A 314 21.26 1.48 -15.09
N ALA A 315 22.11 0.59 -14.60
CA ALA A 315 21.75 -0.38 -13.58
C ALA A 315 21.45 0.36 -12.26
N MET A 316 20.21 0.83 -12.11
CA MET A 316 19.72 1.33 -10.82
C MET A 316 19.08 0.16 -10.07
N PHE A 317 19.53 -0.06 -8.84
CA PHE A 317 18.85 -0.97 -7.91
C PHE A 317 17.68 -0.23 -7.28
N VAL A 318 16.51 -0.28 -7.91
CA VAL A 318 15.29 0.32 -7.34
C VAL A 318 14.65 -0.70 -6.42
N ASN A 319 14.33 -0.27 -5.20
CA ASN A 319 13.75 -1.08 -4.14
C ASN A 319 14.54 -2.37 -3.84
N ASN A 320 15.88 -2.25 -3.88
CA ASN A 320 16.83 -3.36 -3.71
C ASN A 320 16.67 -4.49 -4.76
N ARG A 321 16.15 -4.16 -5.95
CA ARG A 321 16.02 -5.04 -7.11
C ARG A 321 16.76 -4.44 -8.31
N PRO A 322 17.44 -5.24 -9.14
CA PRO A 322 18.09 -4.70 -10.34
C PRO A 322 17.04 -4.17 -11.32
N SER A 323 17.39 -3.21 -12.18
CA SER A 323 16.42 -2.55 -13.06
C SER A 323 15.73 -3.49 -14.06
N ASP A 324 16.38 -4.59 -14.44
CA ASP A 324 15.80 -5.65 -15.29
C ASP A 324 14.82 -6.56 -14.54
N PHE A 325 14.60 -6.32 -13.24
CA PHE A 325 13.59 -6.99 -12.45
C PHE A 325 12.18 -6.47 -12.73
N TYR A 326 12.03 -5.22 -13.18
CA TYR A 326 10.73 -4.63 -13.47
C TYR A 326 10.48 -4.63 -14.98
N ILE A 327 9.35 -5.21 -15.38
CA ILE A 327 8.85 -5.19 -16.76
C ILE A 327 7.92 -3.99 -16.88
N GLU A 328 8.20 -3.13 -17.87
CA GLU A 328 7.42 -1.93 -18.19
C GLU A 328 6.68 -2.06 -19.54
N TYR A 329 7.04 -3.07 -20.33
CA TYR A 329 6.34 -3.44 -21.56
C TYR A 329 6.48 -4.94 -21.80
N GLU A 330 5.37 -5.59 -22.16
CA GLU A 330 5.22 -6.99 -22.49
C GLU A 330 4.12 -7.19 -23.54
N ASP A 331 4.42 -8.01 -24.53
CA ASP A 331 3.53 -8.38 -25.63
C ASP A 331 3.80 -9.85 -25.94
N ASP A 332 3.29 -10.74 -25.08
CA ASP A 332 3.58 -12.17 -25.10
C ASP A 332 2.89 -12.88 -26.28
N ASP A 333 1.74 -12.37 -26.73
CA ASP A 333 1.02 -12.93 -27.88
C ASP A 333 1.40 -12.27 -29.22
N ASN A 334 2.28 -11.26 -29.16
CA ASN A 334 2.86 -10.55 -30.30
C ASN A 334 1.77 -9.93 -31.20
N ASP A 335 0.69 -9.43 -30.58
CA ASP A 335 -0.40 -8.74 -31.25
C ASP A 335 -0.14 -7.23 -31.42
N GLY A 336 0.95 -6.73 -30.83
CA GLY A 336 1.38 -5.34 -30.88
C GLY A 336 0.75 -4.45 -29.80
N LEU A 337 0.03 -5.04 -28.84
CA LEU A 337 -0.53 -4.38 -27.67
C LEU A 337 0.27 -4.76 -26.42
N GLU A 338 0.19 -3.88 -25.44
CA GLU A 338 0.77 -4.14 -24.13
C GLU A 338 -0.18 -5.05 -23.32
N ASP A 339 0.34 -6.16 -22.79
CA ASP A 339 -0.37 -7.12 -21.94
C ASP A 339 -0.57 -6.60 -20.50
N THR A 340 0.33 -5.73 -20.04
CA THR A 340 0.34 -5.19 -18.67
C THR A 340 0.22 -3.66 -18.62
N PRO A 341 -0.78 -3.06 -19.30
CA PRO A 341 -0.85 -1.62 -19.47
C PRO A 341 -1.13 -0.92 -18.14
N ALA A 342 -0.65 0.32 -18.03
CA ALA A 342 -0.94 1.18 -16.89
C ALA A 342 -2.43 1.45 -16.74
N ASP A 343 -2.86 1.82 -15.52
CA ASP A 343 -4.23 2.23 -15.25
C ASP A 343 -4.64 3.41 -16.15
N LEU A 344 -5.88 3.42 -16.63
CA LEU A 344 -6.38 4.49 -17.49
C LEU A 344 -6.31 5.86 -16.80
N HIS A 345 -6.49 5.91 -15.48
CA HIS A 345 -6.40 7.16 -14.71
C HIS A 345 -4.96 7.63 -14.61
N HIS A 346 -4.00 6.70 -14.44
CA HIS A 346 -2.58 7.02 -14.47
C HIS A 346 -2.18 7.58 -15.84
N THR A 347 -2.63 6.93 -16.91
CA THR A 347 -2.40 7.35 -18.30
C THR A 347 -3.01 8.73 -18.58
N ALA A 348 -4.13 9.06 -17.93
CA ALA A 348 -4.72 10.40 -17.99
C ALA A 348 -3.90 11.46 -17.22
N GLY A 349 -2.95 11.06 -16.39
CA GLY A 349 -2.10 11.95 -15.58
C GLY A 349 -2.61 12.19 -14.16
N LEU A 350 -3.50 11.32 -13.66
CA LEU A 350 -3.92 11.33 -12.26
C LEU A 350 -2.92 10.56 -11.39
N VAL A 351 -2.86 10.95 -10.11
CA VAL A 351 -2.04 10.33 -9.08
C VAL A 351 -2.91 9.79 -7.95
N CYS A 352 -2.35 8.92 -7.09
CA CYS A 352 -3.11 8.28 -6.00
C CYS A 352 -3.85 9.30 -5.11
N ALA A 353 -3.24 10.45 -4.83
CA ALA A 353 -3.79 11.52 -4.00
C ALA A 353 -4.93 12.32 -4.66
N ASP A 354 -5.22 12.09 -5.94
CA ASP A 354 -6.37 12.67 -6.64
C ASP A 354 -7.66 11.91 -6.31
N CYS A 355 -7.56 10.61 -6.04
CA CYS A 355 -8.69 9.74 -5.67
C CYS A 355 -8.76 9.51 -4.15
N HIS A 356 -7.64 9.14 -3.52
CA HIS A 356 -7.59 8.91 -2.07
C HIS A 356 -7.48 10.25 -1.35
N ILE A 357 -8.58 10.67 -0.74
CA ILE A 357 -8.69 11.96 -0.06
C ILE A 357 -8.41 11.82 1.42
N GLY A 358 -8.05 12.93 2.07
CA GLY A 358 -7.93 13.10 3.53
C GLY A 358 -8.03 11.82 4.37
N SER A 359 -9.25 11.45 4.75
CA SER A 359 -9.58 10.30 5.60
C SER A 359 -9.17 8.92 5.08
N ASP A 360 -9.14 8.70 3.76
CA ASP A 360 -8.65 7.45 3.16
C ASP A 360 -7.19 7.20 3.55
N VAL A 361 -6.40 8.27 3.76
CA VAL A 361 -4.96 8.22 4.03
C VAL A 361 -4.64 8.62 5.48
N HIS A 362 -5.11 9.79 5.90
CA HIS A 362 -4.97 10.37 7.23
C HIS A 362 -5.90 9.73 8.27
N GLY A 363 -6.80 8.81 7.89
CA GLY A 363 -7.78 8.23 8.81
C GLY A 363 -8.88 9.21 9.22
N ASP A 364 -9.90 8.68 9.87
CA ASP A 364 -11.08 9.39 10.39
C ASP A 364 -11.13 9.37 11.93
N GLY A 365 -10.06 8.90 12.57
CA GLY A 365 -9.92 8.82 14.02
C GLY A 365 -10.25 7.44 14.61
N TYR A 366 -10.77 6.52 13.80
CA TYR A 366 -10.99 5.13 14.23
C TYR A 366 -9.79 4.24 13.94
N LEU A 367 -9.64 3.20 14.77
CA LEU A 367 -8.56 2.23 14.65
C LEU A 367 -9.06 1.00 13.89
N TYR A 368 -8.87 0.97 12.57
CA TYR A 368 -9.39 -0.12 11.73
C TYR A 368 -8.50 -1.37 11.73
N SER A 369 -9.13 -2.55 11.79
CA SER A 369 -8.46 -3.85 11.66
C SER A 369 -7.91 -4.12 10.26
N THR A 370 -8.33 -3.35 9.25
CA THR A 370 -7.86 -3.45 7.87
C THR A 370 -8.15 -2.15 7.11
N GLY A 371 -7.27 -1.79 6.17
CA GLY A 371 -7.45 -0.61 5.32
C GLY A 371 -8.72 -0.64 4.44
N LYS A 372 -9.37 -1.81 4.30
CA LYS A 372 -10.63 -1.95 3.57
C LYS A 372 -11.77 -1.14 4.16
N PHE A 373 -11.81 -1.04 5.49
CA PHE A 373 -12.82 -0.25 6.19
C PHE A 373 -12.44 1.23 6.23
N GLN A 374 -11.14 1.58 6.21
CA GLN A 374 -10.69 2.97 6.18
C GLN A 374 -10.91 3.62 4.80
N ALA A 375 -10.60 2.91 3.71
CA ALA A 375 -10.76 3.46 2.37
C ALA A 375 -12.25 3.52 1.98
N LYS A 376 -12.77 4.74 1.83
CA LYS A 376 -14.16 5.08 1.49
C LYS A 376 -14.33 5.58 0.06
N ILE A 377 -13.26 5.96 -0.64
CA ILE A 377 -13.37 6.29 -2.07
C ILE A 377 -13.83 5.06 -2.87
N ARG A 378 -14.78 5.28 -3.79
CA ARG A 378 -15.35 4.25 -4.67
C ARG A 378 -15.49 4.80 -6.08
N CYS A 379 -15.62 3.91 -7.08
CA CYS A 379 -15.92 4.31 -8.45
C CYS A 379 -17.18 5.16 -8.51
N GLU A 380 -18.20 4.74 -7.75
CA GLU A 380 -19.50 5.39 -7.64
C GLU A 380 -19.42 6.81 -7.06
N SER A 381 -18.38 7.13 -6.26
CA SER A 381 -18.18 8.46 -5.68
C SER A 381 -17.88 9.54 -6.73
N CYS A 382 -17.36 9.14 -7.89
CA CYS A 382 -17.02 10.05 -8.99
C CYS A 382 -17.90 9.80 -10.23
N HIS A 383 -18.19 8.55 -10.54
CA HIS A 383 -18.88 8.14 -11.76
C HIS A 383 -20.39 7.92 -11.58
N GLY A 384 -20.88 7.92 -10.34
CA GLY A 384 -22.27 7.59 -10.03
C GLY A 384 -22.56 6.11 -10.22
N THR A 385 -23.84 5.78 -10.31
CA THR A 385 -24.32 4.42 -10.50
C THR A 385 -24.97 4.27 -11.87
N VAL A 386 -25.43 3.05 -12.18
CA VAL A 386 -26.26 2.80 -13.37
C VAL A 386 -27.63 3.46 -13.28
N ARG A 387 -28.06 3.87 -12.08
CA ARG A 387 -29.39 4.43 -11.81
C ARG A 387 -29.39 5.94 -11.62
N GLU A 388 -28.29 6.50 -11.12
CA GLU A 388 -28.19 7.89 -10.69
C GLU A 388 -26.79 8.47 -10.98
N THR A 389 -26.75 9.72 -11.44
CA THR A 389 -25.50 10.50 -11.48
C THR A 389 -25.16 10.97 -10.06
N ILE A 390 -23.89 11.28 -9.80
CA ILE A 390 -23.55 11.88 -8.51
C ILE A 390 -24.20 13.26 -8.36
N GLN A 391 -24.49 13.63 -7.12
CA GLN A 391 -25.03 14.93 -6.75
C GLN A 391 -24.17 15.53 -5.64
N PRO A 392 -23.99 16.87 -5.61
CA PRO A 392 -23.36 17.52 -4.48
C PRO A 392 -24.27 17.44 -3.24
N ASN A 393 -23.67 17.47 -2.06
CA ASN A 393 -24.38 17.62 -0.79
C ASN A 393 -24.93 19.06 -0.61
N ASP A 394 -25.61 19.31 0.51
CA ASP A 394 -26.20 20.63 0.82
C ASP A 394 -25.18 21.78 0.87
N GLU A 395 -23.89 21.47 1.06
CA GLU A 395 -22.78 22.42 1.07
C GLU A 395 -22.14 22.62 -0.31
N GLY A 396 -22.64 21.92 -1.34
CA GLY A 396 -22.13 22.00 -2.71
C GLY A 396 -20.94 21.10 -3.02
N PHE A 397 -20.60 20.15 -2.14
CA PHE A 397 -19.48 19.22 -2.35
C PHE A 397 -19.96 17.84 -2.80
N PHE A 398 -19.28 17.26 -3.78
CA PHE A 398 -19.36 15.82 -4.01
C PHE A 398 -18.59 15.07 -2.91
N THR A 399 -19.05 13.86 -2.59
CA THR A 399 -18.53 13.14 -1.43
C THR A 399 -18.15 11.70 -1.74
N ASN A 400 -17.24 11.15 -0.94
CA ASN A 400 -16.98 9.71 -0.94
C ASN A 400 -18.15 8.92 -0.31
N SER A 401 -18.01 7.60 -0.17
CA SER A 401 -19.07 6.75 0.41
C SER A 401 -19.36 6.99 1.90
N ALA A 402 -18.50 7.72 2.61
CA ALA A 402 -18.72 8.14 4.00
C ALA A 402 -19.27 9.57 4.12
N GLY A 403 -19.56 10.25 3.01
CA GLY A 403 -20.08 11.63 3.02
C GLY A 403 -18.99 12.70 3.14
N GLU A 404 -17.72 12.34 2.97
CA GLU A 404 -16.61 13.28 3.11
C GLU A 404 -16.30 14.00 1.79
N PRO A 405 -16.07 15.32 1.79
CA PRO A 405 -15.87 16.11 0.56
C PRO A 405 -14.68 15.69 -0.30
N ILE A 406 -14.92 15.40 -1.57
CA ILE A 406 -13.92 15.24 -2.62
C ILE A 406 -13.68 16.62 -3.26
N LYS A 407 -12.81 17.43 -2.63
CA LYS A 407 -12.58 18.83 -3.04
C LYS A 407 -12.08 19.02 -4.47
N ALA A 408 -11.48 17.99 -5.07
CA ALA A 408 -10.98 18.03 -6.43
C ALA A 408 -12.10 17.87 -7.48
N LEU A 409 -13.28 17.41 -7.06
CA LEU A 409 -14.42 17.15 -7.93
C LEU A 409 -15.38 18.34 -7.90
N TYR A 410 -15.78 18.83 -9.06
CA TYR A 410 -16.70 19.97 -9.18
C TYR A 410 -17.49 19.90 -10.49
N GLU A 411 -18.63 20.60 -10.51
CA GLU A 411 -19.45 20.72 -11.71
C GLU A 411 -19.16 22.03 -12.44
N ASN A 412 -19.07 21.97 -13.76
CA ASN A 412 -19.01 23.14 -14.63
C ASN A 412 -19.76 22.87 -15.92
N GLU A 413 -20.66 23.78 -16.32
CA GLU A 413 -21.46 23.68 -17.55
C GLU A 413 -22.18 22.32 -17.73
N GLY A 414 -22.72 21.77 -16.64
CA GLY A 414 -23.44 20.49 -16.65
C GLY A 414 -22.56 19.25 -16.80
N LYS A 415 -21.24 19.39 -16.64
CA LYS A 415 -20.28 18.28 -16.63
C LYS A 415 -19.53 18.26 -15.31
N ILE A 416 -19.17 17.06 -14.88
CA ILE A 416 -18.36 16.84 -13.69
C ILE A 416 -16.90 16.74 -14.09
N TYR A 417 -16.05 17.45 -13.36
CA TYR A 417 -14.61 17.50 -13.56
C TYR A 417 -13.89 17.10 -12.29
N LEU A 418 -12.82 16.32 -12.44
CA LEU A 418 -11.82 16.12 -11.40
C LEU A 418 -10.55 16.88 -11.78
N ARG A 419 -10.08 17.77 -10.90
CA ARG A 419 -8.82 18.49 -11.09
C ARG A 419 -7.66 17.70 -10.50
N GLY A 420 -6.73 17.27 -11.35
CA GLY A 420 -5.50 16.61 -10.90
C GLY A 420 -4.63 17.57 -10.08
N LYS A 421 -4.23 17.17 -8.87
CA LYS A 421 -3.45 18.01 -7.95
C LYS A 421 -2.05 18.28 -8.47
N LEU A 422 -1.42 17.28 -9.08
CA LEU A 422 -0.07 17.40 -9.62
C LEU A 422 -0.06 18.03 -11.02
N SER A 423 -1.00 17.64 -11.87
CA SER A 423 -1.05 18.08 -13.26
C SER A 423 -1.72 19.44 -13.44
N GLY A 424 -2.59 19.85 -12.51
CA GLY A 424 -3.47 21.00 -12.64
C GLY A 424 -4.54 20.84 -13.73
N LYS A 425 -4.61 19.68 -14.38
CA LYS A 425 -5.52 19.43 -15.52
C LYS A 425 -6.90 19.05 -15.01
N ASP A 426 -7.91 19.51 -15.74
CA ASP A 426 -9.30 19.12 -15.52
C ASP A 426 -9.65 17.90 -16.37
N HIS A 427 -10.15 16.86 -15.71
CA HIS A 427 -10.55 15.59 -16.33
C HIS A 427 -12.06 15.46 -16.27
N VAL A 428 -12.70 15.30 -17.43
CA VAL A 428 -14.15 15.04 -17.49
C VAL A 428 -14.42 13.66 -16.87
N VAL A 429 -15.23 13.64 -15.80
CA VAL A 429 -15.64 12.41 -15.13
C VAL A 429 -16.98 11.97 -15.71
N LYS A 430 -16.92 10.96 -16.58
CA LYS A 430 -18.11 10.38 -17.21
C LYS A 430 -19.03 9.76 -16.16
N GLN A 431 -20.31 10.11 -16.22
CA GLN A 431 -21.32 9.49 -15.38
C GLN A 431 -21.83 8.19 -16.02
N VAL A 432 -21.93 7.12 -15.23
CA VAL A 432 -22.32 5.78 -15.72
C VAL A 432 -23.75 5.82 -16.26
N LYS A 433 -24.70 6.38 -15.51
CA LYS A 433 -26.08 6.55 -15.94
C LYS A 433 -26.18 7.23 -17.32
N GLU A 434 -25.53 8.38 -17.47
CA GLU A 434 -25.56 9.12 -18.74
C GLU A 434 -24.94 8.33 -19.89
N SER A 435 -23.89 7.57 -19.60
CA SER A 435 -23.29 6.68 -20.60
C SER A 435 -24.27 5.59 -21.02
N LEU A 436 -25.00 4.96 -20.10
CA LEU A 436 -26.02 3.98 -20.46
C LEU A 436 -27.19 4.61 -21.22
N ASP A 437 -27.69 5.77 -20.80
CA ASP A 437 -28.81 6.46 -21.46
C ASP A 437 -28.50 6.83 -22.92
N ASN A 438 -27.22 7.04 -23.26
CA ASN A 438 -26.78 7.45 -24.59
C ASN A 438 -26.26 6.30 -25.48
N TYR A 439 -25.92 5.15 -24.91
CA TYR A 439 -25.38 4.02 -25.68
C TYR A 439 -26.49 3.08 -26.16
N PRO A 440 -26.39 2.54 -27.40
CA PRO A 440 -27.38 1.62 -27.92
C PRO A 440 -27.56 0.37 -27.04
N THR A 441 -28.79 -0.10 -26.90
CA THR A 441 -29.18 -1.23 -26.03
C THR A 441 -28.52 -2.57 -26.40
N TRP A 442 -28.02 -2.72 -27.62
CA TRP A 442 -27.34 -3.93 -28.09
C TRP A 442 -25.85 -3.97 -27.75
N THR A 443 -25.31 -2.93 -27.10
CA THR A 443 -23.89 -2.89 -26.72
C THR A 443 -23.60 -3.81 -25.54
N ASN A 444 -22.38 -4.36 -25.46
CA ASN A 444 -21.93 -5.14 -24.31
C ASN A 444 -22.02 -4.35 -23.00
N LEU A 445 -21.83 -3.02 -23.06
CA LEU A 445 -22.01 -2.13 -21.93
C LEU A 445 -23.43 -2.22 -21.36
N GLN A 446 -24.45 -2.20 -22.22
CA GLN A 446 -25.86 -2.30 -21.83
C GLN A 446 -26.20 -3.72 -21.37
N ASN A 447 -25.71 -4.75 -22.04
CA ASN A 447 -25.93 -6.14 -21.62
C ASN A 447 -25.33 -6.45 -20.24
N ALA A 448 -24.17 -5.87 -19.92
CA ALA A 448 -23.49 -6.10 -18.66
C ALA A 448 -24.04 -5.18 -17.55
N MET A 449 -24.08 -3.86 -17.77
CA MET A 449 -24.36 -2.89 -16.69
C MET A 449 -25.76 -2.29 -16.76
N GLY A 450 -26.48 -2.41 -17.88
CA GLY A 450 -27.85 -1.92 -18.01
C GLY A 450 -28.78 -2.55 -16.98
N VAL A 451 -29.78 -1.78 -16.56
CA VAL A 451 -30.84 -2.28 -15.69
C VAL A 451 -31.85 -3.04 -16.54
N ASN A 452 -32.04 -4.33 -16.28
CA ASN A 452 -32.97 -5.17 -17.03
C ASN A 452 -34.44 -4.95 -16.61
N GLU A 453 -35.37 -5.68 -17.22
CA GLU A 453 -36.82 -5.56 -16.97
C GLU A 453 -37.22 -5.89 -15.51
N ASP A 454 -36.45 -6.75 -14.85
CA ASP A 454 -36.64 -7.12 -13.45
C ASP A 454 -35.96 -6.13 -12.47
N GLY A 455 -35.33 -5.08 -12.99
CA GLY A 455 -34.63 -4.07 -12.20
C GLY A 455 -33.20 -4.45 -11.79
N TYR A 456 -32.67 -5.56 -12.29
CA TYR A 456 -31.32 -6.08 -11.98
C TYR A 456 -30.25 -5.47 -12.89
N SER A 457 -29.07 -5.23 -12.32
CA SER A 457 -27.81 -4.93 -13.02
C SER A 457 -26.69 -5.74 -12.37
N HIS A 458 -25.67 -6.16 -13.14
CA HIS A 458 -24.47 -6.77 -12.53
C HIS A 458 -23.86 -5.87 -11.45
N THR A 459 -23.99 -4.56 -11.56
CA THR A 459 -23.47 -3.60 -10.57
C THR A 459 -24.14 -3.69 -9.20
N ASP A 460 -25.25 -4.41 -9.07
CA ASP A 460 -25.91 -4.70 -7.79
C ASP A 460 -25.08 -5.69 -6.97
N ASP A 461 -24.52 -6.72 -7.63
CA ASP A 461 -23.78 -7.81 -6.98
C ASP A 461 -22.27 -7.75 -7.22
N ILE A 462 -21.79 -6.97 -8.20
CA ILE A 462 -20.39 -6.98 -8.65
C ILE A 462 -19.79 -5.57 -8.53
N GLU A 463 -18.56 -5.48 -8.02
CA GLU A 463 -17.78 -4.23 -8.04
C GLU A 463 -17.37 -3.83 -9.46
N CYS A 464 -17.39 -2.53 -9.78
CA CYS A 464 -17.03 -2.04 -11.12
C CYS A 464 -15.61 -2.48 -11.53
N HIS A 465 -14.66 -2.45 -10.58
CA HIS A 465 -13.29 -2.85 -10.85
C HIS A 465 -13.15 -4.34 -11.16
N THR A 466 -14.14 -5.19 -10.86
CA THR A 466 -14.08 -6.62 -11.16
C THR A 466 -14.05 -6.86 -12.66
N CYS A 467 -14.93 -6.18 -13.39
CA CYS A 467 -14.95 -6.24 -14.85
C CYS A 467 -13.87 -5.35 -15.46
N HIS A 468 -13.56 -4.21 -14.84
CA HIS A 468 -12.61 -3.25 -15.42
C HIS A 468 -11.13 -3.49 -15.08
N THR A 469 -10.79 -4.51 -14.28
CA THR A 469 -9.39 -4.91 -14.06
C THR A 469 -8.83 -5.45 -15.36
N GLY A 470 -7.79 -4.83 -15.93
CA GLY A 470 -7.18 -5.31 -17.18
C GLY A 470 -6.32 -6.54 -16.99
N TRP A 471 -5.49 -6.53 -15.94
CA TRP A 471 -4.56 -7.62 -15.62
C TRP A 471 -4.21 -7.56 -14.14
N ARG A 472 -3.55 -8.61 -13.64
CA ARG A 472 -3.07 -8.63 -12.26
C ARG A 472 -1.89 -9.55 -12.09
N GLN A 473 -0.79 -9.06 -11.52
CA GLN A 473 0.25 -9.95 -11.01
C GLN A 473 -0.19 -10.65 -9.71
N SER A 474 -0.61 -11.91 -9.84
CA SER A 474 -0.91 -12.83 -8.74
C SER A 474 0.33 -13.66 -8.42
N CYS A 475 0.78 -13.67 -7.16
CA CYS A 475 1.85 -14.56 -6.70
C CYS A 475 1.25 -15.82 -6.09
N LEU A 476 1.57 -16.97 -6.66
CA LEU A 476 1.04 -18.26 -6.23
C LEU A 476 2.16 -19.06 -5.56
N GLY A 477 1.99 -19.32 -4.26
CA GLY A 477 2.96 -20.03 -3.44
C GLY A 477 4.19 -19.20 -3.06
N CYS A 478 4.58 -19.33 -1.80
CA CYS A 478 5.86 -18.83 -1.29
C CYS A 478 6.41 -19.79 -0.23
N HIS A 479 7.74 -19.87 -0.14
CA HIS A 479 8.44 -20.66 0.86
C HIS A 479 9.18 -19.73 1.81
N VAL A 480 8.91 -19.85 3.10
CA VAL A 480 9.62 -19.11 4.14
C VAL A 480 10.44 -20.10 4.97
N THR A 481 11.74 -19.89 5.02
CA THR A 481 12.65 -20.65 5.87
C THR A 481 13.17 -19.77 6.99
N VAL A 482 13.01 -20.23 8.23
CA VAL A 482 13.62 -19.60 9.41
C VAL A 482 14.74 -20.47 9.97
N GLY A 483 15.89 -19.85 10.23
CA GLY A 483 17.01 -20.50 10.90
C GLY A 483 17.15 -20.02 12.34
N LYS A 484 16.72 -20.84 13.30
CA LYS A 484 16.78 -20.55 14.73
C LYS A 484 18.20 -20.71 15.28
N GLY A 485 18.66 -19.72 16.03
CA GLY A 485 20.04 -19.66 16.58
C GLY A 485 21.10 -19.20 15.58
N TYR A 486 20.70 -18.75 14.39
CA TYR A 486 21.57 -18.22 13.36
C TYR A 486 21.43 -16.71 13.25
N ARG A 487 22.56 -16.01 13.16
CA ARG A 487 22.56 -14.55 13.07
C ARG A 487 21.87 -14.07 11.79
N SER A 488 20.84 -13.24 11.95
CA SER A 488 20.20 -12.59 10.80
C SER A 488 21.09 -11.49 10.21
N ARG A 489 21.01 -11.33 8.88
CA ARG A 489 21.52 -10.13 8.19
C ARG A 489 20.49 -9.00 8.18
N THR A 490 19.23 -9.34 8.42
CA THR A 490 18.10 -8.43 8.43
C THR A 490 17.76 -8.13 9.88
N PRO A 491 17.80 -6.86 10.32
CA PRO A 491 17.37 -6.54 11.67
C PRO A 491 15.86 -6.76 11.81
N ASN A 492 15.43 -6.93 13.06
CA ASN A 492 14.06 -6.69 13.42
C ASN A 492 13.79 -5.18 13.27
N TYR A 493 12.92 -4.79 12.33
CA TYR A 493 12.66 -3.37 12.04
C TYR A 493 11.74 -2.70 13.07
N GLN A 494 11.14 -3.46 13.98
CA GLN A 494 10.41 -2.91 15.11
C GLN A 494 11.39 -2.47 16.22
N THR A 495 12.37 -3.31 16.55
CA THR A 495 13.28 -3.11 17.69
C THR A 495 14.67 -2.58 17.33
N GLY A 496 15.07 -2.67 16.05
CA GLY A 496 16.42 -2.32 15.57
C GLY A 496 17.47 -3.41 15.84
N THR A 497 17.09 -4.51 16.48
CA THR A 497 18.03 -5.55 16.90
C THR A 497 18.31 -6.58 15.80
N ASN A 498 19.57 -7.02 15.70
CA ASN A 498 19.92 -8.17 14.87
C ASN A 498 19.69 -9.46 15.66
N GLU A 499 18.53 -10.08 15.47
CA GLU A 499 18.16 -11.32 16.14
C GLU A 499 19.08 -12.49 15.74
N LEU A 500 19.17 -13.49 16.63
CA LEU A 500 19.77 -14.79 16.34
C LEU A 500 18.79 -15.72 15.61
N ASN A 501 17.93 -15.19 14.74
CA ASN A 501 17.06 -15.97 13.88
C ASN A 501 17.02 -15.34 12.49
N TYR A 502 17.59 -15.98 11.47
CA TYR A 502 17.49 -15.44 10.09
C TYR A 502 16.20 -15.91 9.41
N PHE A 503 15.75 -15.14 8.44
CA PHE A 503 14.71 -15.57 7.50
C PHE A 503 15.21 -15.53 6.06
N GLU A 504 14.69 -16.45 5.24
CA GLU A 504 14.81 -16.46 3.78
C GLU A 504 13.44 -16.73 3.17
N GLY A 505 13.14 -16.07 2.04
CA GLY A 505 11.87 -16.17 1.36
C GLY A 505 12.03 -16.39 -0.13
N GLU A 506 11.30 -17.35 -0.68
CA GLU A 506 11.21 -17.67 -2.10
C GLU A 506 9.74 -17.59 -2.56
N ARG A 507 9.51 -17.27 -3.84
CA ARG A 507 8.18 -17.34 -4.47
C ARG A 507 8.25 -18.40 -5.57
N PHE A 508 7.15 -19.11 -5.79
CA PHE A 508 7.12 -20.19 -6.77
C PHE A 508 6.62 -19.70 -8.11
N PHE A 509 5.39 -19.19 -8.18
CA PHE A 509 4.79 -18.84 -9.47
C PHE A 509 4.19 -17.44 -9.47
N SER A 510 3.95 -16.96 -10.69
CA SER A 510 3.12 -15.79 -10.92
C SER A 510 2.22 -15.98 -12.12
N SER A 511 1.06 -15.35 -12.09
CA SER A 511 0.22 -15.16 -13.27
C SER A 511 -0.13 -13.69 -13.42
N VAL A 512 -0.24 -13.23 -14.66
CA VAL A 512 -0.80 -11.91 -15.02
C VAL A 512 -2.18 -12.00 -15.68
N LYS A 513 -2.53 -13.21 -16.14
CA LYS A 513 -3.74 -13.51 -16.92
C LYS A 513 -4.87 -14.06 -16.03
N ASP A 514 -4.52 -14.75 -14.95
CA ASP A 514 -5.51 -15.36 -14.05
C ASP A 514 -6.14 -14.32 -13.12
N ILE A 515 -7.45 -14.17 -13.27
CA ILE A 515 -8.29 -13.35 -12.41
C ILE A 515 -9.17 -14.28 -11.58
N PHE A 516 -9.15 -14.09 -10.28
CA PHE A 516 -9.94 -14.87 -9.33
C PHE A 516 -11.03 -14.01 -8.70
N LEU A 517 -12.18 -14.61 -8.40
CA LEU A 517 -13.34 -13.91 -7.84
C LEU A 517 -13.68 -14.38 -6.43
N GLY A 518 -14.20 -13.45 -5.63
CA GLY A 518 -14.73 -13.71 -4.30
C GLY A 518 -15.51 -12.52 -3.76
N MET A 519 -16.19 -12.72 -2.64
CA MET A 519 -17.00 -11.72 -1.96
C MET A 519 -16.14 -10.75 -1.16
N ASN A 520 -16.42 -9.46 -1.30
CA ASN A 520 -15.84 -8.41 -0.48
C ASN A 520 -16.74 -8.06 0.72
N HIS A 521 -16.20 -7.23 1.61
CA HIS A 521 -16.87 -6.79 2.85
C HIS A 521 -18.17 -5.99 2.64
N ARG A 522 -18.47 -5.56 1.42
CA ARG A 522 -19.74 -4.90 1.04
C ARG A 522 -20.79 -5.91 0.54
N GLY A 523 -20.47 -7.20 0.51
CA GLY A 523 -21.33 -8.24 -0.04
C GLY A 523 -21.34 -8.27 -1.57
N LYS A 524 -20.31 -7.73 -2.23
CA LYS A 524 -20.17 -7.76 -3.70
C LYS A 524 -19.04 -8.67 -4.16
N ILE A 525 -19.22 -9.27 -5.34
CA ILE A 525 -18.17 -9.99 -6.06
C ILE A 525 -17.10 -9.00 -6.49
N SER A 526 -15.86 -9.34 -6.16
CA SER A 526 -14.66 -8.56 -6.41
C SER A 526 -13.53 -9.46 -6.91
N THR A 527 -12.56 -8.88 -7.60
CA THR A 527 -11.27 -9.55 -7.81
C THR A 527 -10.64 -9.88 -6.45
N VAL A 528 -10.20 -11.13 -6.26
CA VAL A 528 -9.45 -11.57 -5.07
C VAL A 528 -8.02 -11.92 -5.44
N CYS A 529 -7.13 -11.80 -4.45
CA CYS A 529 -5.71 -12.07 -4.59
C CYS A 529 -5.32 -13.28 -3.78
N PRO A 530 -4.49 -14.17 -4.33
CA PRO A 530 -3.65 -15.01 -3.50
C PRO A 530 -2.81 -14.09 -2.60
N SER A 531 -2.84 -14.32 -1.30
CA SER A 531 -2.03 -13.62 -0.31
C SER A 531 -1.39 -14.63 0.61
N GLU A 532 -0.07 -14.63 0.70
CA GLU A 532 0.66 -15.44 1.68
C GLU A 532 0.29 -16.93 1.67
N GLN A 533 0.33 -17.55 0.49
CA GLN A 533 0.23 -19.00 0.37
C GLN A 533 1.57 -19.62 0.79
N MET A 534 1.81 -19.64 2.10
CA MET A 534 3.11 -19.95 2.68
C MET A 534 3.25 -21.43 3.01
N PHE A 535 4.36 -21.97 2.52
CA PHE A 535 4.99 -23.19 2.99
C PHE A 535 6.11 -22.74 3.92
N ILE A 536 6.22 -23.36 5.09
CA ILE A 536 7.18 -22.95 6.11
C ILE A 536 8.17 -24.06 6.43
N SER A 537 9.45 -23.71 6.52
CA SER A 537 10.51 -24.58 7.01
C SER A 537 11.23 -23.93 8.18
N MET A 538 11.69 -24.75 9.12
CA MET A 538 12.53 -24.32 10.23
C MET A 538 13.80 -25.17 10.29
N LYS A 539 14.93 -24.49 10.37
CA LYS A 539 16.25 -25.08 10.63
C LYS A 539 16.72 -24.65 12.01
N GLU A 540 17.14 -25.60 12.82
CA GLU A 540 17.73 -25.32 14.13
C GLU A 540 19.23 -25.56 14.11
N LYS A 541 19.97 -24.67 14.77
CA LYS A 541 21.39 -24.85 14.99
C LYS A 541 21.64 -25.94 16.03
N THR A 542 22.41 -26.95 15.66
CA THR A 542 22.85 -28.04 16.54
C THR A 542 24.37 -28.07 16.64
N ASP A 543 24.92 -28.87 17.55
CA ASP A 543 26.37 -29.09 17.66
C ASP A 543 26.98 -29.70 16.38
N GLU A 544 26.17 -30.38 15.58
CA GLU A 544 26.56 -31.06 14.34
C GLU A 544 26.31 -30.23 13.08
N GLY A 545 25.69 -29.04 13.19
CA GLY A 545 25.38 -28.15 12.06
C GLY A 545 23.97 -27.60 12.08
N ALA A 546 23.23 -27.75 10.96
CA ALA A 546 21.84 -27.34 10.82
C ALA A 546 20.94 -28.57 10.71
N ALA A 547 19.96 -28.72 11.61
CA ALA A 547 18.92 -29.74 11.51
C ALA A 547 17.63 -29.10 10.97
N THR A 548 17.05 -29.66 9.91
CA THR A 548 15.69 -29.31 9.50
C THR A 548 14.72 -29.98 10.46
N VAL A 549 13.95 -29.18 11.19
CA VAL A 549 12.95 -29.66 12.17
C VAL A 549 11.51 -29.48 11.68
N MET A 550 11.34 -28.66 10.65
CA MET A 550 10.08 -28.47 9.93
C MET A 550 10.43 -28.24 8.46
N ASP A 551 9.74 -28.94 7.55
CA ASP A 551 10.00 -28.81 6.12
C ASP A 551 8.71 -28.63 5.31
N MET A 552 8.65 -27.55 4.54
CA MET A 552 7.58 -27.24 3.59
C MET A 552 6.18 -27.42 4.19
N GLN A 553 6.00 -27.14 5.47
CA GLN A 553 4.75 -27.37 6.16
C GLN A 553 3.72 -26.32 5.73
N VAL A 554 2.50 -26.77 5.40
CA VAL A 554 1.38 -25.87 5.16
C VAL A 554 0.74 -25.50 6.50
N ARG A 555 0.65 -24.20 6.75
CA ARG A 555 -0.01 -23.64 7.93
C ARG A 555 -1.53 -23.81 7.86
N ARG A 556 -2.19 -23.82 9.02
CA ARG A 556 -3.65 -23.98 9.15
C ARG A 556 -4.24 -22.87 10.01
N THR A 557 -5.45 -22.45 9.66
CA THR A 557 -6.22 -21.50 10.47
C THR A 557 -6.74 -22.18 11.74
N ALA A 558 -7.32 -21.40 12.66
CA ALA A 558 -7.93 -21.94 13.88
C ALA A 558 -9.11 -22.91 13.61
N THR A 559 -9.70 -22.89 12.41
CA THR A 559 -10.75 -23.82 12.00
C THR A 559 -10.20 -25.15 11.44
N GLY A 560 -8.88 -25.24 11.23
CA GLY A 560 -8.21 -26.39 10.64
C GLY A 560 -8.10 -26.36 9.11
N LYS A 561 -8.69 -25.35 8.46
CA LYS A 561 -8.60 -25.14 7.01
C LYS A 561 -7.19 -24.70 6.58
N LEU A 562 -6.92 -24.76 5.27
CA LEU A 562 -5.64 -24.36 4.72
C LEU A 562 -5.37 -22.88 4.99
N GLY A 563 -4.17 -22.57 5.48
CA GLY A 563 -3.67 -21.21 5.72
C GLY A 563 -3.17 -20.50 4.47
N PHE A 564 -3.80 -20.77 3.32
CA PHE A 564 -3.57 -20.08 2.06
C PHE A 564 -4.52 -18.90 1.99
N GLY A 565 -3.96 -17.69 2.09
CA GLY A 565 -4.76 -16.48 2.17
C GLY A 565 -5.33 -16.05 0.84
N TRP A 566 -6.53 -15.49 0.90
CA TRP A 566 -7.20 -14.85 -0.22
C TRP A 566 -7.82 -13.53 0.22
N GLN A 567 -7.57 -12.46 -0.54
CA GLN A 567 -8.05 -11.12 -0.19
C GLN A 567 -8.73 -10.42 -1.36
N PRO A 568 -9.96 -9.91 -1.18
CA PRO A 568 -10.54 -8.93 -2.11
C PRO A 568 -9.55 -7.81 -2.36
N ASN A 569 -9.32 -7.40 -3.60
CA ASN A 569 -8.36 -6.35 -3.89
C ASN A 569 -8.64 -5.72 -5.25
N HIS A 570 -8.57 -4.39 -5.32
CA HIS A 570 -8.53 -3.65 -6.57
C HIS A 570 -7.05 -3.50 -6.97
N PRO A 571 -6.60 -4.14 -8.07
CA PRO A 571 -5.19 -4.13 -8.47
C PRO A 571 -4.73 -2.80 -9.08
N HIS A 572 -5.63 -1.83 -9.28
CA HIS A 572 -5.31 -0.53 -9.91
C HIS A 572 -4.73 -0.70 -11.32
N THR A 573 -5.34 -1.58 -12.11
CA THR A 573 -5.05 -1.79 -13.53
C THR A 573 -6.32 -1.53 -14.35
N THR A 574 -7.11 -0.54 -13.94
CA THR A 574 -8.42 -0.28 -14.51
C THR A 574 -8.29 0.14 -15.97
N GLN A 575 -8.97 -0.58 -16.88
CA GLN A 575 -8.95 -0.36 -18.31
C GLN A 575 -10.31 0.07 -18.87
N LEU A 576 -10.26 0.73 -20.04
CA LEU A 576 -11.45 1.12 -20.79
C LEU A 576 -12.24 -0.10 -21.27
N VAL A 577 -11.54 -1.13 -21.74
CA VAL A 577 -12.12 -2.40 -22.15
C VAL A 577 -12.21 -3.31 -20.93
N ALA A 578 -13.42 -3.77 -20.62
CA ALA A 578 -13.65 -4.70 -19.52
C ALA A 578 -13.28 -6.13 -19.92
N GLN A 579 -13.08 -6.98 -18.90
CA GLN A 579 -12.93 -8.42 -19.04
C GLN A 579 -14.07 -9.04 -19.85
N PRO A 580 -13.78 -10.07 -20.66
CA PRO A 580 -14.79 -10.69 -21.50
C PRO A 580 -15.81 -11.46 -20.64
N CYS A 581 -17.06 -11.53 -21.09
CA CYS A 581 -18.11 -12.28 -20.40
C CYS A 581 -17.72 -13.75 -20.17
N THR A 582 -16.92 -14.32 -21.08
CA THR A 582 -16.40 -15.69 -21.02
C THR A 582 -15.43 -15.95 -19.87
N LEU A 583 -15.04 -14.92 -19.12
CA LEU A 583 -14.30 -15.09 -17.87
C LEU A 583 -15.19 -15.71 -16.78
N CYS A 584 -16.47 -15.29 -16.71
CA CYS A 584 -17.40 -15.68 -15.65
C CYS A 584 -18.53 -16.60 -16.12
N HIS A 585 -18.83 -16.57 -17.43
CA HIS A 585 -19.90 -17.32 -18.08
C HIS A 585 -19.33 -18.37 -19.03
N LEU A 586 -20.09 -19.44 -19.25
CA LEU A 586 -19.71 -20.47 -20.20
C LEU A 586 -19.88 -19.99 -21.64
N LYS A 587 -19.00 -20.43 -22.53
CA LYS A 587 -19.23 -20.33 -23.97
C LYS A 587 -20.34 -21.30 -24.39
N GLU A 588 -21.06 -20.99 -25.47
CA GLU A 588 -22.08 -21.88 -26.02
C GLU A 588 -21.57 -23.30 -26.32
N ASP A 589 -20.29 -23.44 -26.68
CA ASP A 589 -19.63 -24.73 -26.95
C ASP A 589 -19.04 -25.42 -25.70
N GLY A 590 -19.12 -24.77 -24.53
CA GLY A 590 -18.58 -25.27 -23.26
C GLY A 590 -17.05 -25.30 -23.17
N SER A 591 -16.33 -24.79 -24.18
CA SER A 591 -14.86 -24.94 -24.29
C SER A 591 -14.08 -24.27 -23.15
N ASN A 592 -14.68 -23.33 -22.44
CA ASN A 592 -14.06 -22.59 -21.34
C ASN A 592 -14.48 -23.06 -19.93
N GLU A 593 -15.19 -24.19 -19.78
CA GLU A 593 -15.70 -24.63 -18.46
C GLU A 593 -14.60 -24.71 -17.39
N LYS A 594 -13.43 -25.27 -17.74
CA LYS A 594 -12.29 -25.37 -16.82
C LYS A 594 -11.80 -23.98 -16.39
N ALA A 595 -11.69 -23.03 -17.31
CA ALA A 595 -11.22 -21.68 -17.02
C ALA A 595 -12.21 -20.94 -16.11
N VAL A 596 -13.51 -21.01 -16.40
CA VAL A 596 -14.56 -20.40 -15.56
C VAL A 596 -14.57 -20.98 -14.15
N LYS A 597 -14.42 -22.30 -14.01
CA LYS A 597 -14.27 -22.94 -12.69
C LYS A 597 -13.01 -22.47 -11.96
N GLY A 598 -11.90 -22.27 -12.66
CA GLY A 598 -10.68 -21.69 -12.11
C GLY A 598 -10.90 -20.29 -11.53
N VAL A 599 -11.64 -19.43 -12.24
CA VAL A 599 -11.98 -18.06 -11.81
C VAL A 599 -12.76 -18.04 -10.49
N TYR A 600 -13.67 -19.01 -10.28
CA TYR A 600 -14.41 -19.18 -9.02
C TYR A 600 -13.63 -19.96 -7.95
N GLY A 601 -12.42 -20.43 -8.26
CA GLY A 601 -11.50 -21.05 -7.32
C GLY A 601 -11.74 -22.53 -7.07
N PHE A 602 -12.22 -23.28 -8.06
CA PHE A 602 -12.21 -24.76 -8.02
C PHE A 602 -10.83 -25.37 -8.35
N GLY A 603 -9.83 -24.53 -8.66
CA GLY A 603 -8.50 -24.95 -9.09
C GLY A 603 -8.36 -25.01 -10.61
N THR A 604 -7.21 -24.56 -11.12
CA THR A 604 -6.83 -24.65 -12.55
C THR A 604 -6.01 -25.89 -12.86
N GLY A 605 -5.38 -26.50 -11.84
CA GLY A 605 -4.39 -27.56 -11.98
C GLY A 605 -3.07 -27.10 -12.60
N GLU A 606 -2.86 -25.80 -12.78
CA GLU A 606 -1.67 -25.27 -13.45
C GLU A 606 -0.57 -24.88 -12.47
N PHE A 607 -0.91 -24.59 -11.22
CA PHE A 607 0.03 -24.10 -10.20
C PHE A 607 0.08 -25.06 -9.02
N MET A 608 0.85 -26.13 -9.18
CA MET A 608 0.89 -27.23 -8.24
C MET A 608 2.12 -27.17 -7.34
N LEU A 609 1.96 -27.44 -6.04
CA LEU A 609 3.08 -27.58 -5.10
C LEU A 609 2.89 -28.75 -4.14
N ARG A 610 4.00 -29.35 -3.68
CA ARG A 610 4.00 -30.38 -2.64
C ARG A 610 4.53 -29.84 -1.32
N ASP A 611 3.93 -30.27 -0.22
CA ASP A 611 4.54 -30.10 1.10
C ASP A 611 5.63 -31.14 1.38
N GLY A 612 6.26 -31.04 2.56
CA GLY A 612 7.32 -31.96 2.99
C GLY A 612 6.85 -33.41 3.18
N GLU A 613 5.55 -33.66 3.25
CA GLU A 613 4.95 -34.99 3.33
C GLU A 613 4.57 -35.54 1.93
N GLY A 614 4.74 -34.73 0.88
CA GLY A 614 4.45 -35.09 -0.50
C GLY A 614 3.00 -34.84 -0.94
N GLN A 615 2.16 -34.27 -0.07
CA GLN A 615 0.78 -33.90 -0.40
C GLN A 615 0.79 -32.76 -1.41
N ALA A 616 0.04 -32.92 -2.50
CA ALA A 616 -0.06 -31.92 -3.55
C ALA A 616 -1.20 -30.93 -3.25
N TYR A 617 -0.98 -29.67 -3.63
CA TYR A 617 -1.93 -28.57 -3.52
C TYR A 617 -1.99 -27.81 -4.83
N ASP A 618 -3.21 -27.51 -5.29
CA ASP A 618 -3.43 -26.50 -6.32
C ASP A 618 -3.53 -25.13 -5.65
N LEU A 619 -2.60 -24.25 -5.97
CA LEU A 619 -2.49 -22.92 -5.36
C LEU A 619 -3.59 -21.95 -5.81
N THR A 620 -4.43 -22.34 -6.78
CA THR A 620 -5.59 -21.56 -7.22
C THR A 620 -6.91 -22.05 -6.62
N GLN A 621 -6.88 -23.13 -5.84
CA GLN A 621 -8.08 -23.74 -5.27
C GLN A 621 -8.47 -23.11 -3.93
N ILE A 622 -9.73 -22.69 -3.82
CA ILE A 622 -10.37 -22.18 -2.59
C ILE A 622 -11.66 -22.92 -2.25
N LEU A 623 -12.23 -23.64 -3.22
CA LEU A 623 -13.43 -24.48 -3.09
C LEU A 623 -13.10 -25.94 -3.38
N ASP A 624 -13.76 -26.85 -2.67
CA ASP A 624 -13.78 -28.26 -3.05
C ASP A 624 -14.77 -28.53 -4.19
N GLU A 625 -14.91 -29.80 -4.58
CA GLU A 625 -15.82 -30.23 -5.64
C GLU A 625 -17.31 -29.97 -5.36
N ASN A 626 -17.69 -29.78 -4.09
CA ASN A 626 -19.06 -29.47 -3.67
C ASN A 626 -19.32 -27.96 -3.58
N GLY A 627 -18.28 -27.13 -3.78
CA GLY A 627 -18.35 -25.69 -3.58
C GLY A 627 -18.17 -25.25 -2.13
N ASP A 628 -17.71 -26.14 -1.25
CA ASP A 628 -17.41 -25.80 0.14
C ASP A 628 -16.02 -25.16 0.25
N PRO A 629 -15.86 -24.02 0.98
CA PRO A 629 -14.56 -23.36 1.09
C PRO A 629 -13.52 -24.17 1.88
N ILE A 630 -12.37 -24.45 1.27
CA ILE A 630 -11.23 -25.17 1.88
C ILE A 630 -10.20 -24.25 2.55
N VAL A 631 -10.37 -22.94 2.40
CA VAL A 631 -9.59 -21.86 3.04
C VAL A 631 -10.50 -20.98 3.89
N ASP A 632 -9.90 -20.19 4.79
CA ASP A 632 -10.58 -19.07 5.44
C ASP A 632 -10.09 -17.73 4.89
N PHE A 633 -11.01 -16.78 4.80
CA PHE A 633 -10.70 -15.39 4.47
C PHE A 633 -10.44 -14.59 5.75
N ALA A 634 -9.35 -13.81 5.74
CA ALA A 634 -8.85 -13.15 6.96
C ALA A 634 -9.63 -11.91 7.36
N HIS A 635 -10.43 -11.34 6.45
CA HIS A 635 -11.25 -10.17 6.75
C HIS A 635 -12.71 -10.55 6.91
N GLU A 636 -13.36 -9.93 7.88
CA GLU A 636 -14.78 -10.09 8.10
C GLU A 636 -15.60 -9.66 6.87
N GLY A 637 -16.70 -10.37 6.60
CA GLY A 637 -17.56 -10.12 5.46
C GLY A 637 -16.96 -10.50 4.10
N THR A 638 -15.79 -11.17 4.06
CA THR A 638 -15.16 -11.63 2.81
C THR A 638 -15.19 -13.15 2.69
N GLY A 639 -15.17 -13.68 1.47
CA GLY A 639 -15.29 -15.13 1.25
C GLY A 639 -15.21 -15.53 -0.22
N ALA A 640 -15.34 -16.83 -0.49
CA ALA A 640 -15.57 -17.33 -1.84
C ALA A 640 -16.96 -16.90 -2.35
N VAL A 641 -17.15 -16.88 -3.68
CA VAL A 641 -18.47 -16.66 -4.27
C VAL A 641 -19.41 -17.80 -3.85
N PRO A 642 -20.65 -17.52 -3.40
CA PRO A 642 -21.57 -18.57 -2.98
C PRO A 642 -21.90 -19.56 -4.12
N PRO A 643 -22.04 -20.87 -3.84
CA PRO A 643 -22.31 -21.89 -4.86
C PRO A 643 -23.55 -21.63 -5.73
N ASP A 644 -24.61 -21.07 -5.15
CA ASP A 644 -25.84 -20.72 -5.88
C ASP A 644 -25.62 -19.57 -6.87
N VAL A 645 -24.75 -18.61 -6.52
CA VAL A 645 -24.36 -17.51 -7.40
C VAL A 645 -23.47 -18.02 -8.54
N ILE A 646 -22.51 -18.90 -8.23
CA ILE A 646 -21.67 -19.57 -9.23
C ILE A 646 -22.53 -20.34 -10.22
N GLN A 647 -23.46 -21.16 -9.71
CA GLN A 647 -24.36 -21.96 -10.54
C GLN A 647 -25.18 -21.06 -11.48
N ARG A 648 -25.78 -19.99 -10.95
CA ARG A 648 -26.52 -19.02 -11.77
C ARG A 648 -25.67 -18.39 -12.87
N ALA A 649 -24.42 -18.05 -12.57
CA ALA A 649 -23.51 -17.49 -13.57
C ALA A 649 -23.14 -18.51 -14.66
N MET A 650 -22.92 -19.78 -14.28
CA MET A 650 -22.54 -20.85 -15.21
C MET A 650 -23.72 -21.38 -16.03
N GLU A 651 -24.97 -21.20 -15.58
CA GLU A 651 -26.17 -21.53 -16.38
C GLU A 651 -26.38 -20.58 -17.57
N ILE A 652 -25.73 -19.41 -17.56
CA ILE A 652 -25.74 -18.46 -18.67
C ILE A 652 -24.59 -18.79 -19.62
N THR A 653 -24.93 -19.02 -20.89
CA THR A 653 -23.98 -19.15 -21.99
C THR A 653 -23.85 -17.86 -22.77
N VAL A 654 -22.63 -17.52 -23.20
CA VAL A 654 -22.33 -16.36 -24.02
C VAL A 654 -21.66 -16.75 -25.35
N PRO A 655 -21.81 -15.95 -26.42
CA PRO A 655 -21.26 -16.25 -27.75
C PRO A 655 -19.72 -16.33 -27.81
#